data_AF-A0A6P4FJK3-F1
#
_entry.id   AF-A0A6P4FJK3-F1
#
_cell.length_a   1.000
_cell.length_b   1.000
_cell.length_c   1.000
_cell.angle_alpha   90.00
_cell.angle_beta   90.00
_cell.angle_gamma   90.00
#
_symmetry.space_group_name_H-M   'P 1'
#
loop_
_entity.id
_entity.type
_entity.pdbx_description
1 polymer ?
#
loop_
_entity_poly.entity_id
_entity_poly.type
_entity_poly.pdbx_seq_one_letter_code
_entity_poly.pdbx_strand_id
1 'polypeptide(L)'
;MLKVVGASWQKTRIGTYILIGAGLLVIGAFFIGYMERPEYDGTYCATALWTKQVGFQIENWKQQNDLVNIPTGVGRICYKDSVYENGWAQIEVETQRTYPDWVQAYAAGMLEGSLTWKNIYNQWFNTISTSCSRDESTEKFCSWLRELLTTNYNRLKNQTEKAENDHYWHQLHLFILQLEGLETGYKRGASRARSELEEEIPFSDFLLMNAAADIQDLKIYYENYVLPNNTAGIEESGNDQQKNFFLPSASMLTKIVHEEQSPQTLQLLFGHSTAGSYSSMLRIQKRYKFHYHFSPKLRSNTVPGVDITFTGYPGILGSTDDFYMIKGRHLHAIVGGVGIKNENLALWKSVDLKKMVPLVARVMAANRISQSRQTWSTAMARHPITGAKQWITVDLNKLNSQDNLYNVREGDDKHDDAPVTLNEKDRTAIQQRHDQLRDMVWIAEQLPGTLTKKDVTQGFLVPGNSSWLANGVPYHKNVLEVSGVNYSEDQHLSAADEKELTNLNAVEKYLRSHGFRGDLLGNQESIAYGNIDLKLFSYNARLAQSDFHAFAGPIFLRIQHVQPRALEDEGHEGLPPAAALGDERLSVSIEDADSLAEMELITERRPVRNDMRAIAMRKIGSGPFRWSEMSPVEAGGGHEGHPDEFNFDKVSPKWAW
;
A
#
# COMPACT_ATOMS: atom_id res chain seq x y z
N MET A 1 38.50 77.04 -46.68
CA MET A 1 39.24 75.87 -46.16
C MET A 1 38.62 75.46 -44.83
N LEU A 2 37.84 74.38 -44.79
CA LEU A 2 37.37 73.77 -43.55
C LEU A 2 38.41 72.71 -43.14
N LYS A 3 39.12 72.95 -42.02
CA LYS A 3 40.03 71.97 -41.41
C LYS A 3 39.19 70.87 -40.77
N VAL A 4 39.19 69.70 -41.39
CA VAL A 4 38.70 68.45 -40.79
C VAL A 4 39.59 68.13 -39.61
N VAL A 5 39.05 68.25 -38.40
CA VAL A 5 39.74 67.87 -37.16
C VAL A 5 39.73 66.34 -37.11
N GLY A 6 40.86 65.72 -37.42
CA GLY A 6 41.01 64.26 -37.36
C GLY A 6 40.73 63.77 -35.95
N ALA A 7 39.75 62.87 -35.82
CA ALA A 7 39.53 62.13 -34.59
C ALA A 7 40.83 61.42 -34.19
N SER A 8 41.23 61.55 -32.92
CA SER A 8 42.40 60.86 -32.39
C SER A 8 42.30 59.37 -32.66
N TRP A 9 43.20 58.84 -33.48
CA TRP A 9 43.23 57.44 -33.91
C TRP A 9 43.20 56.45 -32.73
N GLN A 10 43.81 56.82 -31.59
CA GLN A 10 43.73 56.06 -30.35
C GLN A 10 42.31 56.01 -29.76
N LYS A 11 41.58 57.14 -29.76
CA LYS A 11 40.20 57.17 -29.24
C LYS A 11 39.26 56.34 -30.10
N THR A 12 39.43 56.37 -31.42
CA THR A 12 38.65 55.52 -32.34
C THR A 12 38.93 54.03 -32.08
N ARG A 13 40.19 53.65 -31.86
CA ARG A 13 40.59 52.26 -31.61
C ARG A 13 40.07 51.72 -30.27
N ILE A 14 40.09 52.55 -29.22
CA ILE A 14 39.50 52.22 -27.91
C ILE A 14 37.98 52.06 -28.04
N GLY A 15 37.30 52.97 -28.76
CA GLY A 15 35.86 52.85 -29.04
C GLY A 15 35.50 51.56 -29.79
N THR A 16 36.32 51.16 -30.77
CA THR A 16 36.14 49.90 -31.49
C THR A 16 36.33 48.69 -30.59
N TYR A 17 37.34 48.66 -29.70
CA TYR A 17 37.52 47.56 -28.76
C TYR A 17 36.39 47.46 -27.74
N ILE A 18 35.85 48.58 -27.27
CA ILE A 18 34.68 48.59 -26.38
C ILE A 18 33.46 48.03 -27.10
N LEU A 19 33.21 48.43 -28.36
CA LEU A 19 32.09 47.91 -29.16
C LEU A 19 32.23 46.42 -29.46
N ILE A 20 33.45 45.94 -29.75
CA ILE A 20 33.71 44.50 -29.93
C ILE A 20 33.48 43.76 -28.61
N GLY A 21 33.97 44.29 -27.49
CA GLY A 21 33.76 43.69 -26.17
C GLY A 21 32.28 43.64 -25.79
N ALA A 22 31.53 44.72 -26.02
CA ALA A 22 30.09 44.77 -25.80
C ALA A 22 29.34 43.79 -26.74
N GLY A 23 29.74 43.70 -28.01
CA GLY A 23 29.19 42.74 -28.96
C GLY A 23 29.42 41.29 -28.54
N LEU A 24 30.62 40.95 -28.07
CA LEU A 24 30.93 39.62 -27.54
C LEU A 24 30.14 39.30 -26.27
N LEU A 25 29.93 40.28 -25.38
CA LEU A 25 29.08 40.11 -24.20
C LEU A 25 27.62 39.88 -24.56
N VAL A 26 27.09 40.59 -25.56
CA VAL A 26 25.73 40.38 -26.06
C VAL A 26 25.59 39.00 -26.70
N ILE A 27 26.55 38.58 -27.52
CA ILE A 27 26.58 37.22 -28.11
C ILE A 27 26.67 36.16 -27.01
N GLY A 28 27.50 36.36 -25.99
CA GLY A 28 27.60 35.48 -24.83
C GLY A 28 26.29 35.41 -24.03
N ALA A 29 25.61 36.54 -23.85
CA ALA A 29 24.30 36.59 -23.19
C ALA A 29 23.21 35.87 -23.98
N PHE A 30 23.20 36.00 -25.32
CA PHE A 30 22.31 35.21 -26.18
C PHE A 30 22.65 33.72 -26.09
N PHE A 31 23.92 33.34 -26.09
CA PHE A 31 24.34 31.95 -25.92
C PHE A 31 23.86 31.36 -24.59
N ILE A 32 24.08 32.07 -23.48
CA ILE A 32 23.63 31.65 -22.13
C ILE A 32 22.09 31.65 -22.04
N GLY A 33 21.41 32.58 -22.69
CA GLY A 33 19.95 32.64 -22.73
C GLY A 33 19.29 31.54 -23.57
N TYR A 34 19.97 31.06 -24.61
CA TYR A 34 19.53 29.95 -25.47
C TYR A 34 20.00 28.57 -24.98
N MET A 35 20.92 28.49 -24.03
CA MET A 35 21.23 27.23 -23.37
C MET A 35 19.99 26.77 -22.61
N GLU A 36 19.44 25.63 -23.00
CA GLU A 36 18.39 24.94 -22.26
C GLU A 36 18.86 24.78 -20.81
N ARG A 37 18.16 25.42 -19.88
CA ARG A 37 18.41 25.22 -18.46
C ARG A 37 17.97 23.80 -18.14
N PRO A 38 18.76 23.02 -17.38
CA PRO A 38 18.28 21.74 -16.89
C PRO A 38 17.03 22.00 -16.04
N GLU A 39 15.88 21.52 -16.53
CA GLU A 39 14.68 21.40 -15.70
C GLU A 39 14.94 20.28 -14.70
N TYR A 40 14.84 20.61 -13.41
CA TYR A 40 14.99 19.65 -12.34
C TYR A 40 13.62 19.06 -12.03
N ASP A 41 13.41 17.81 -12.41
CA ASP A 41 12.12 17.10 -12.29
C ASP A 41 11.82 16.55 -10.88
N GLY A 42 12.78 16.69 -9.96
CA GLY A 42 12.71 16.17 -8.59
C GLY A 42 13.09 14.70 -8.46
N THR A 43 13.58 14.05 -9.52
CA THR A 43 13.95 12.63 -9.53
C THR A 43 15.43 12.48 -9.21
N TYR A 44 15.75 11.68 -8.20
CA TYR A 44 17.11 11.35 -7.79
C TYR A 44 17.37 9.88 -8.05
N CYS A 45 18.51 9.55 -8.64
CA CYS A 45 18.84 8.17 -8.94
C CYS A 45 20.22 7.77 -8.40
N ALA A 46 20.41 6.49 -8.17
CA ALA A 46 21.67 5.95 -7.69
C ALA A 46 21.92 4.56 -8.25
N THR A 47 23.20 4.21 -8.40
CA THR A 47 23.64 2.88 -8.85
C THR A 47 24.51 2.24 -7.77
N ALA A 48 24.24 0.98 -7.46
CA ALA A 48 25.09 0.17 -6.61
C ALA A 48 26.09 -0.61 -7.47
N LEU A 49 27.37 -0.46 -7.16
CA LEU A 49 28.47 -1.22 -7.76
C LEU A 49 29.01 -2.22 -6.73
N TRP A 50 29.44 -3.39 -7.20
CA TRP A 50 30.03 -4.40 -6.33
C TRP A 50 31.09 -5.22 -7.03
N THR A 51 32.19 -5.47 -6.32
CA THR A 51 33.18 -6.48 -6.66
C THR A 51 33.58 -7.23 -5.38
N LYS A 52 34.14 -8.44 -5.52
CA LYS A 52 34.61 -9.22 -4.37
C LYS A 52 35.73 -8.52 -3.59
N GLN A 53 36.54 -7.71 -4.26
CA GLN A 53 37.71 -7.03 -3.70
C GLN A 53 37.35 -5.72 -3.00
N VAL A 54 36.40 -4.95 -3.55
CA VAL A 54 36.06 -3.60 -3.07
C VAL A 54 34.81 -3.59 -2.20
N GLY A 55 33.92 -4.56 -2.35
CA GLY A 55 32.60 -4.53 -1.71
C GLY A 55 31.64 -3.55 -2.39
N PHE A 56 30.66 -3.05 -1.64
CA PHE A 56 29.58 -2.21 -2.15
C PHE A 56 29.93 -0.72 -2.18
N GLN A 57 29.77 -0.11 -3.34
CA GLN A 57 29.84 1.35 -3.55
C GLN A 57 28.53 1.87 -4.13
N ILE A 58 28.13 3.08 -3.73
CA ILE A 58 26.95 3.77 -4.27
C ILE A 58 27.43 4.99 -5.04
N GLU A 59 27.07 5.08 -6.30
CA GLU A 59 27.21 6.26 -7.13
C GLU A 59 25.87 6.98 -7.18
N ASN A 60 25.84 8.24 -6.72
CA ASN A 60 24.62 9.05 -6.72
C ASN A 60 24.63 9.92 -7.98
N TRP A 61 23.61 9.76 -8.81
CA TRP A 61 23.37 10.60 -9.97
C TRP A 61 22.56 11.80 -9.49
N LYS A 62 23.05 13.02 -9.77
CA LYS A 62 22.27 14.24 -9.53
C LYS A 62 20.95 14.17 -10.31
N GLN A 63 20.03 15.12 -10.06
CA GLN A 63 18.82 15.25 -10.88
C GLN A 63 19.21 15.27 -12.36
N GLN A 64 18.72 14.29 -13.12
CA GLN A 64 19.06 14.07 -14.52
C GLN A 64 17.80 13.76 -15.30
N ASN A 65 17.71 14.35 -16.48
CA ASN A 65 16.58 14.14 -17.40
C ASN A 65 16.77 12.93 -18.31
N ASP A 66 17.97 12.32 -18.32
CA ASP A 66 18.29 11.13 -19.09
C ASP A 66 18.31 9.88 -18.19
N LEU A 67 17.13 9.52 -17.69
CA LEU A 67 16.93 8.38 -16.79
C LEU A 67 17.28 7.03 -17.44
N VAL A 68 17.24 6.95 -18.77
CA VAL A 68 17.46 5.71 -19.53
C VAL A 68 18.92 5.27 -19.47
N ASN A 69 19.86 6.23 -19.51
CA ASN A 69 21.30 5.96 -19.60
C ASN A 69 22.00 5.78 -18.24
N ILE A 70 21.25 5.75 -17.14
CA ILE A 70 21.80 5.49 -15.80
C ILE A 70 22.41 4.07 -15.77
N PRO A 71 23.70 3.90 -15.43
CA PRO A 71 24.36 2.60 -15.37
C PRO A 71 23.62 1.62 -14.46
N THR A 72 23.50 0.37 -14.92
CA THR A 72 22.73 -0.65 -14.21
C THR A 72 23.44 -1.21 -12.98
N GLY A 73 24.78 -1.23 -12.97
CA GLY A 73 25.59 -1.78 -11.87
C GLY A 73 25.15 -3.20 -11.45
N VAL A 74 25.19 -3.47 -10.15
CA VAL A 74 24.44 -4.59 -9.52
C VAL A 74 22.94 -4.29 -9.56
N GLY A 75 22.61 -3.04 -9.29
CA GLY A 75 21.26 -2.51 -9.38
C GLY A 75 21.29 -0.98 -9.35
N ARG A 76 20.16 -0.40 -9.75
CA ARG A 76 19.93 1.04 -9.76
C ARG A 76 18.56 1.35 -9.18
N ILE A 77 18.41 2.56 -8.68
CA ILE A 77 17.17 3.10 -8.14
C ILE A 77 16.92 4.49 -8.71
N CYS A 78 15.66 4.84 -8.93
CA CYS A 78 15.22 6.22 -9.03
C CYS A 78 14.14 6.49 -7.98
N TYR A 79 14.19 7.66 -7.38
CA TYR A 79 13.34 8.11 -6.28
C TYR A 79 12.83 9.52 -6.58
N LYS A 80 11.52 9.72 -6.43
CA LYS A 80 10.89 11.04 -6.46
C LYS A 80 10.04 11.22 -5.21
N ASP A 81 10.32 12.28 -4.47
CA ASP A 81 9.54 12.66 -3.30
C ASP A 81 8.43 13.64 -3.69
N SER A 82 7.27 13.12 -4.09
CA SER A 82 6.11 13.92 -4.49
C SER A 82 5.00 13.95 -3.43
N VAL A 83 5.34 13.71 -2.16
CA VAL A 83 4.38 13.69 -1.05
C VAL A 83 3.60 15.02 -0.94
N TYR A 84 4.25 16.16 -1.10
CA TYR A 84 3.57 17.47 -1.09
C TYR A 84 2.83 17.79 -2.40
N GLU A 85 3.14 17.09 -3.50
CA GLU A 85 2.49 17.31 -4.81
C GLU A 85 1.21 16.47 -4.95
N ASN A 86 1.26 15.22 -4.52
CA ASN A 86 0.20 14.24 -4.77
C ASN A 86 0.00 13.22 -3.63
N GLY A 87 0.67 13.39 -2.48
CA GLY A 87 0.57 12.50 -1.33
C GLY A 87 1.34 11.17 -1.45
N TRP A 88 2.08 10.96 -2.54
CA TRP A 88 2.91 9.76 -2.75
C TRP A 88 4.36 10.12 -3.05
N ALA A 89 5.29 9.43 -2.41
CA ALA A 89 6.64 9.27 -2.95
C ALA A 89 6.67 8.09 -3.95
N GLN A 90 7.71 7.97 -4.76
CA GLN A 90 7.83 6.91 -5.77
C GLN A 90 9.25 6.38 -5.82
N ILE A 91 9.42 5.06 -5.81
CA ILE A 91 10.71 4.42 -6.12
C ILE A 91 10.57 3.32 -7.17
N GLU A 92 11.59 3.24 -8.01
CA GLU A 92 11.80 2.14 -8.92
C GLU A 92 13.19 1.57 -8.72
N VAL A 93 13.28 0.27 -8.43
CA VAL A 93 14.55 -0.42 -8.20
C VAL A 93 14.69 -1.57 -9.17
N GLU A 94 15.80 -1.65 -9.87
CA GLU A 94 16.13 -2.73 -10.82
C GLU A 94 17.47 -3.36 -10.46
N THR A 95 17.53 -4.70 -10.41
CA THR A 95 18.79 -5.44 -10.20
C THR A 95 19.19 -6.22 -11.45
N GLN A 96 20.43 -6.73 -11.48
CA GLN A 96 20.97 -7.42 -12.64
C GLN A 96 21.19 -8.91 -12.39
N ARG A 97 20.63 -9.76 -13.26
CA ARG A 97 20.69 -11.24 -13.15
C ARG A 97 22.10 -11.82 -13.11
N THR A 98 23.10 -11.06 -13.57
CA THR A 98 24.50 -11.54 -13.66
C THR A 98 25.19 -11.59 -12.30
N TYR A 99 24.61 -10.96 -11.27
CA TYR A 99 25.17 -10.93 -9.92
C TYR A 99 24.52 -11.99 -9.03
N PRO A 100 25.24 -12.51 -8.02
CA PRO A 100 24.64 -13.39 -7.03
C PRO A 100 23.44 -12.73 -6.33
N ASP A 101 22.39 -13.49 -6.06
CA ASP A 101 21.14 -12.94 -5.52
C ASP A 101 21.33 -12.22 -4.19
N TRP A 102 22.23 -12.71 -3.33
CA TRP A 102 22.54 -12.05 -2.06
C TRP A 102 23.11 -10.64 -2.26
N VAL A 103 23.92 -10.46 -3.32
CA VAL A 103 24.48 -9.15 -3.70
C VAL A 103 23.38 -8.24 -4.21
N GLN A 104 22.50 -8.77 -5.07
CA GLN A 104 21.36 -8.04 -5.61
C GLN A 104 20.43 -7.56 -4.48
N ALA A 105 20.08 -8.45 -3.55
CA ALA A 105 19.16 -8.15 -2.45
C ALA A 105 19.70 -7.10 -1.49
N TYR A 106 20.94 -7.27 -1.04
CA TYR A 106 21.60 -6.30 -0.17
C TYR A 106 21.76 -4.94 -0.86
N ALA A 107 22.16 -4.92 -2.15
CA ALA A 107 22.25 -3.69 -2.93
C ALA A 107 20.91 -2.98 -3.07
N ALA A 108 19.82 -3.70 -3.36
CA ALA A 108 18.50 -3.14 -3.49
C ALA A 108 18.02 -2.46 -2.21
N GLY A 109 18.22 -3.12 -1.06
CA GLY A 109 17.94 -2.54 0.25
C GLY A 109 18.78 -1.28 0.50
N MET A 110 20.09 -1.37 0.27
CA MET A 110 21.02 -0.27 0.48
C MET A 110 20.72 0.97 -0.39
N LEU A 111 20.29 0.75 -1.63
CA LEU A 111 19.87 1.83 -2.54
C LEU A 111 18.59 2.51 -2.06
N GLU A 112 17.57 1.73 -1.71
CA GLU A 112 16.30 2.26 -1.16
C GLU A 112 16.53 3.03 0.13
N GLY A 113 17.26 2.44 1.08
CA GLY A 113 17.57 3.04 2.35
C GLY A 113 18.32 4.36 2.19
N SER A 114 19.25 4.42 1.24
CA SER A 114 20.07 5.61 1.02
C SER A 114 19.31 6.76 0.38
N LEU A 115 18.44 6.51 -0.60
CA LEU A 115 17.68 7.59 -1.24
C LEU A 115 16.46 8.02 -0.43
N THR A 116 15.85 7.11 0.33
CA THR A 116 14.62 7.39 1.09
C THR A 116 14.85 7.62 2.58
N TRP A 117 16.11 7.78 3.02
CA TRP A 117 16.51 7.83 4.43
C TRP A 117 15.67 8.78 5.29
N LYS A 118 15.34 9.98 4.79
CA LYS A 118 14.58 10.98 5.55
C LYS A 118 13.12 10.55 5.72
N ASN A 119 12.50 10.00 4.68
CA ASN A 119 11.14 9.48 4.76
C ASN A 119 11.08 8.20 5.62
N ILE A 120 12.14 7.39 5.66
CA ILE A 120 12.26 6.25 6.60
C ILE A 120 12.23 6.77 8.05
N TYR A 121 13.06 7.77 8.36
CA TYR A 121 13.08 8.39 9.69
C TYR A 121 11.72 8.96 10.07
N ASN A 122 11.12 9.78 9.20
CA ASN A 122 9.83 10.39 9.50
C ASN A 122 8.74 9.32 9.70
N GLN A 123 8.70 8.27 8.88
CA GLN A 123 7.74 7.17 9.04
C GLN A 123 7.95 6.42 10.36
N TRP A 124 9.20 6.10 10.72
CA TRP A 124 9.52 5.46 11.99
C TRP A 124 9.13 6.35 13.18
N PHE A 125 9.45 7.65 13.10
CA PHE A 125 9.13 8.62 14.14
C PHE A 125 7.61 8.72 14.36
N ASN A 126 6.86 8.91 13.29
CA ASN A 126 5.39 9.09 13.32
C ASN A 126 4.63 7.85 13.79
N THR A 127 5.22 6.66 13.61
CA THR A 127 4.53 5.39 13.91
C THR A 127 5.13 4.73 15.14
N ILE A 128 6.32 4.16 15.03
CA ILE A 128 6.93 3.34 16.08
C ILE A 128 7.39 4.20 17.24
N SER A 129 8.18 5.27 16.99
CA SER A 129 8.76 6.06 18.07
C SER A 129 7.67 6.70 18.94
N THR A 130 6.72 7.43 18.33
CA THR A 130 5.67 8.10 19.09
C THR A 130 4.72 7.12 19.77
N SER A 131 4.36 6.00 19.13
CA SER A 131 3.47 5.01 19.76
C SER A 131 4.14 4.22 20.89
N CYS A 132 5.43 3.92 20.77
CA CYS A 132 6.16 3.15 21.79
C CYS A 132 6.56 3.96 23.02
N SER A 133 6.53 5.29 22.96
CA SER A 133 6.88 6.20 24.05
C SER A 133 5.67 6.94 24.63
N ARG A 134 4.45 6.46 24.33
CA ARG A 134 3.21 7.14 24.73
C ARG A 134 2.92 6.98 26.21
N ASP A 135 3.01 5.76 26.71
CA ASP A 135 2.70 5.39 28.08
C ASP A 135 3.45 4.10 28.50
N GLU A 136 3.54 3.85 29.81
CA GLU A 136 4.29 2.69 30.36
C GLU A 136 3.79 1.34 29.79
N SER A 137 2.49 1.21 29.50
CA SER A 137 1.92 -0.02 28.95
C SER A 137 2.39 -0.27 27.52
N THR A 138 2.45 0.78 26.70
CA THR A 138 2.96 0.74 25.32
C THR A 138 4.47 0.50 25.28
N GLU A 139 5.22 1.08 26.20
CA GLU A 139 6.66 0.85 26.34
C GLU A 139 6.96 -0.63 26.63
N LYS A 140 6.24 -1.23 27.59
CA LYS A 140 6.36 -2.67 27.91
C LYS A 140 6.02 -3.55 26.70
N PHE A 141 4.94 -3.23 25.99
CA PHE A 141 4.55 -3.95 24.78
C PHE A 141 5.61 -3.85 23.67
N CYS A 142 6.13 -2.65 23.39
CA CYS A 142 7.17 -2.47 22.39
C CYS A 142 8.49 -3.14 22.76
N SER A 143 8.86 -3.15 24.05
CA SER A 143 10.02 -3.90 24.54
C SER A 143 9.87 -5.40 24.26
N TRP A 144 8.71 -5.97 24.59
CA TRP A 144 8.39 -7.37 24.28
C TRP A 144 8.40 -7.67 22.77
N LEU A 145 7.84 -6.77 21.95
CA LEU A 145 7.87 -6.90 20.49
C LEU A 145 9.30 -6.93 19.94
N ARG A 146 10.16 -6.02 20.40
CA ARG A 146 11.57 -5.95 19.97
C ARG A 146 12.31 -7.24 20.29
N GLU A 147 12.11 -7.81 21.48
CA GLU A 147 12.70 -9.08 21.88
C GLU A 147 12.20 -10.25 21.00
N LEU A 148 10.89 -10.35 20.82
CA LEU A 148 10.25 -11.40 20.01
C LEU A 148 10.74 -11.34 18.56
N LEU A 149 10.74 -10.15 17.95
CA LEU A 149 11.12 -9.94 16.57
C LEU A 149 12.62 -10.17 16.35
N THR A 150 13.47 -9.74 17.28
CA THR A 150 14.91 -10.01 17.23
C THR A 150 15.21 -11.50 17.34
N THR A 151 14.51 -12.22 18.22
CA THR A 151 14.63 -13.67 18.36
C THR A 151 14.21 -14.39 17.08
N ASN A 152 13.06 -14.00 16.51
CA ASN A 152 12.57 -14.54 15.25
C ASN A 152 13.53 -14.28 14.09
N TYR A 153 14.06 -13.05 14.00
CA TYR A 153 15.04 -12.66 13.01
C TYR A 153 16.29 -13.54 13.07
N ASN A 154 16.90 -13.70 14.24
CA ASN A 154 18.11 -14.51 14.43
C ASN A 154 17.87 -15.98 14.04
N ARG A 155 16.70 -16.54 14.42
CA ARG A 155 16.29 -17.88 14.03
C ARG A 155 16.14 -18.00 12.51
N LEU A 156 15.44 -17.06 11.88
CA LEU A 156 15.17 -17.07 10.44
C LEU A 156 16.45 -16.91 9.63
N LYS A 157 17.36 -16.04 10.04
CA LYS A 157 18.67 -15.87 9.41
C LYS A 157 19.44 -17.19 9.40
N ASN A 158 19.59 -17.84 10.55
CA ASN A 158 20.27 -19.13 10.68
C ASN A 158 19.58 -20.25 9.88
N GLN A 159 18.25 -20.29 9.89
CA GLN A 159 17.48 -21.30 9.16
C GLN A 159 17.60 -21.14 7.63
N THR A 160 17.53 -19.90 7.15
CA THR A 160 17.55 -19.60 5.71
C THR A 160 18.92 -19.81 5.09
N GLU A 161 20.01 -19.50 5.81
CA GLU A 161 21.40 -19.75 5.36
C GLU A 161 21.68 -21.23 5.09
N LYS A 162 20.98 -22.14 5.80
CA LYS A 162 21.15 -23.59 5.68
C LYS A 162 20.25 -24.24 4.62
N ALA A 163 19.29 -23.49 4.07
CA ALA A 163 18.24 -24.04 3.21
C ALA A 163 18.62 -24.01 1.72
N GLU A 164 19.73 -24.66 1.35
CA GLU A 164 20.33 -24.56 0.00
C GLU A 164 19.41 -24.98 -1.16
N ASN A 165 18.42 -25.85 -0.91
CA ASN A 165 17.59 -26.45 -1.95
C ASN A 165 16.10 -26.05 -1.89
N ASP A 166 15.69 -25.20 -0.95
CA ASP A 166 14.29 -24.76 -0.84
C ASP A 166 14.13 -23.34 -1.38
N HIS A 167 13.44 -23.21 -2.50
CA HIS A 167 13.23 -21.93 -3.19
C HIS A 167 12.55 -20.88 -2.33
N TYR A 168 11.62 -21.28 -1.46
CA TYR A 168 10.92 -20.36 -0.59
C TYR A 168 11.85 -19.83 0.51
N TRP A 169 12.64 -20.71 1.14
CA TRP A 169 13.63 -20.29 2.13
C TRP A 169 14.74 -19.44 1.51
N HIS A 170 15.14 -19.70 0.27
CA HIS A 170 16.04 -18.81 -0.47
C HIS A 170 15.43 -17.40 -0.61
N GLN A 171 14.16 -17.27 -1.00
CA GLN A 171 13.54 -15.94 -1.08
C GLN A 171 13.41 -15.24 0.28
N LEU A 172 13.17 -15.98 1.37
CA LEU A 172 13.18 -15.42 2.72
C LEU A 172 14.59 -14.96 3.13
N HIS A 173 15.64 -15.69 2.73
CA HIS A 173 17.02 -15.26 2.91
C HIS A 173 17.28 -13.92 2.21
N LEU A 174 16.84 -13.79 0.96
CA LEU A 174 17.00 -12.54 0.19
C LEU A 174 16.21 -11.39 0.81
N PHE A 175 15.03 -11.64 1.38
CA PHE A 175 14.29 -10.61 2.12
C PHE A 175 15.08 -10.10 3.34
N ILE A 176 15.69 -11.01 4.11
CA ILE A 176 16.54 -10.67 5.27
C ILE A 176 17.72 -9.80 4.84
N LEU A 177 18.43 -10.20 3.78
CA LEU A 177 19.57 -9.44 3.26
C LEU A 177 19.16 -8.07 2.70
N GLN A 178 17.99 -7.97 2.07
CA GLN A 178 17.44 -6.69 1.64
C GLN A 178 17.15 -5.79 2.83
N LEU A 179 16.69 -6.33 3.97
CA LEU A 179 16.43 -5.57 5.18
C LEU A 179 17.72 -5.08 5.87
N GLU A 180 18.76 -5.93 5.94
CA GLU A 180 20.10 -5.50 6.40
C GLU A 180 20.70 -4.43 5.48
N GLY A 181 20.50 -4.58 4.17
CA GLY A 181 20.85 -3.59 3.18
C GLY A 181 20.13 -2.27 3.44
N LEU A 182 18.83 -2.30 3.74
CA LEU A 182 18.00 -1.12 4.01
C LEU A 182 18.52 -0.28 5.18
N GLU A 183 18.86 -0.92 6.31
CA GLU A 183 19.48 -0.24 7.46
C GLU A 183 20.83 0.39 7.07
N THR A 184 21.67 -0.36 6.36
CA THR A 184 22.96 0.15 5.87
C THR A 184 22.77 1.35 4.94
N GLY A 185 21.77 1.29 4.07
CA GLY A 185 21.37 2.37 3.19
C GLY A 185 20.93 3.61 3.96
N TYR A 186 20.05 3.44 4.96
CA TYR A 186 19.58 4.51 5.83
C TYR A 186 20.75 5.28 6.47
N LYS A 187 21.66 4.55 7.13
CA LYS A 187 22.87 5.12 7.76
C LYS A 187 23.70 5.90 6.76
N ARG A 188 23.98 5.32 5.59
CA ARG A 188 24.72 5.99 4.51
C ARG A 188 24.00 7.25 3.99
N GLY A 189 22.67 7.21 3.86
CA GLY A 189 21.85 8.33 3.42
C GLY A 189 21.92 9.51 4.39
N ALA A 190 21.75 9.24 5.68
CA ALA A 190 21.87 10.23 6.76
C ALA A 190 23.28 10.82 6.84
N SER A 191 24.31 9.97 6.80
CA SER A 191 25.72 10.38 6.82
C SER A 191 26.08 11.26 5.60
N ARG A 192 25.62 10.88 4.40
CA ARG A 192 25.75 11.69 3.18
C ARG A 192 25.11 13.07 3.33
N ALA A 193 23.98 13.14 4.01
CA ALA A 193 23.28 14.39 4.31
C ALA A 193 23.89 15.18 5.49
N ARG A 194 24.95 14.65 6.14
CA ARG A 194 25.54 15.19 7.38
C ARG A 194 24.48 15.39 8.48
N SER A 195 23.53 14.47 8.54
CA SER A 195 22.46 14.47 9.52
C SER A 195 22.90 13.73 10.78
N GLU A 196 22.49 14.22 11.94
CA GLU A 196 22.69 13.54 13.23
C GLU A 196 21.79 12.30 13.40
N LEU A 197 20.87 12.06 12.45
CA LEU A 197 19.91 10.97 12.52
C LEU A 197 20.48 9.59 12.14
N GLU A 198 21.78 9.47 11.87
CA GLU A 198 22.43 8.25 11.36
C GLU A 198 22.19 7.01 12.24
N GLU A 199 22.17 7.18 13.56
CA GLU A 199 22.07 6.07 14.53
C GLU A 199 20.76 6.04 15.33
N GLU A 200 19.78 6.89 14.97
CA GLU A 200 18.53 7.04 15.72
C GLU A 200 17.61 5.81 15.65
N ILE A 201 17.63 5.08 14.52
CA ILE A 201 16.76 3.91 14.33
C ILE A 201 17.56 2.63 14.62
N PRO A 202 17.28 1.92 15.73
CA PRO A 202 17.91 0.64 15.99
C PRO A 202 17.39 -0.42 15.00
N PHE A 203 18.20 -1.43 14.68
CA PHE A 203 17.80 -2.50 13.76
C PHE A 203 16.52 -3.24 14.20
N SER A 204 16.29 -3.35 15.51
CA SER A 204 15.02 -3.89 16.05
C SER A 204 13.80 -3.17 15.50
N ASP A 205 13.89 -1.86 15.28
CA ASP A 205 12.77 -1.05 14.82
C ASP A 205 12.56 -1.18 13.30
N PHE A 206 13.62 -1.47 12.53
CA PHE A 206 13.46 -1.94 11.14
C PHE A 206 12.70 -3.27 11.08
N LEU A 207 12.89 -4.17 12.05
CA LEU A 207 12.09 -5.39 12.17
C LEU A 207 10.63 -5.07 12.51
N LEU A 208 10.37 -4.14 13.44
CA LEU A 208 9.02 -3.68 13.78
C LEU A 208 8.30 -3.08 12.56
N MET A 209 8.97 -2.19 11.82
CA MET A 209 8.43 -1.60 10.57
C MET A 209 8.01 -2.71 9.58
N ASN A 210 8.85 -3.72 9.41
CA ASN A 210 8.58 -4.84 8.49
C ASN A 210 7.66 -5.94 9.07
N ALA A 211 7.22 -5.76 10.31
CA ALA A 211 6.20 -6.57 10.98
C ALA A 211 4.91 -5.77 11.23
N ALA A 212 4.75 -4.56 10.65
CA ALA A 212 3.61 -3.68 10.92
C ALA A 212 2.24 -4.36 10.74
N ALA A 213 2.09 -5.19 9.72
CA ALA A 213 0.86 -5.96 9.48
C ALA A 213 0.63 -7.13 10.48
N ASP A 214 1.66 -7.52 11.23
CA ASP A 214 1.59 -8.54 12.27
C ASP A 214 1.34 -7.92 13.67
N ILE A 215 1.58 -6.61 13.86
CA ILE A 215 1.53 -5.96 15.20
C ILE A 215 0.15 -6.08 15.85
N GLN A 216 -0.95 -5.94 15.10
CA GLN A 216 -2.31 -6.06 15.66
C GLN A 216 -2.54 -7.44 16.27
N ASP A 217 -2.19 -8.49 15.52
CA ASP A 217 -2.25 -9.88 15.98
C ASP A 217 -1.39 -10.12 17.22
N LEU A 218 -0.17 -9.56 17.22
CA LEU A 218 0.76 -9.66 18.34
C LEU A 218 0.27 -8.90 19.58
N LYS A 219 -0.40 -7.76 19.41
CA LYS A 219 -1.03 -6.98 20.49
C LYS A 219 -2.16 -7.77 21.13
N ILE A 220 -3.05 -8.35 20.33
CA ILE A 220 -4.12 -9.24 20.79
C ILE A 220 -3.52 -10.41 21.59
N TYR A 221 -2.47 -11.06 21.08
CA TYR A 221 -1.81 -12.14 21.79
C TYR A 221 -1.20 -11.67 23.13
N TYR A 222 -0.46 -10.56 23.12
CA TYR A 222 0.21 -10.02 24.28
C TYR A 222 -0.76 -9.72 25.42
N GLU A 223 -1.88 -9.05 25.11
CA GLU A 223 -2.85 -8.64 26.12
C GLU A 223 -3.61 -9.81 26.74
N ASN A 224 -3.86 -10.87 25.98
CA ASN A 224 -4.65 -12.01 26.45
C ASN A 224 -3.80 -13.16 27.02
N TYR A 225 -2.53 -13.27 26.65
CA TYR A 225 -1.70 -14.44 26.98
C TYR A 225 -0.33 -14.13 27.60
N VAL A 226 0.17 -12.89 27.48
CA VAL A 226 1.47 -12.50 28.05
C VAL A 226 1.28 -11.66 29.31
N LEU A 227 0.50 -10.58 29.22
CA LEU A 227 0.24 -9.69 30.36
C LEU A 227 -0.32 -10.43 31.59
N PRO A 228 -1.38 -11.25 31.48
CA PRO A 228 -1.97 -11.90 32.66
C PRO A 228 -1.02 -12.88 33.37
N ASN A 229 -0.13 -13.53 32.61
CA ASN A 229 0.86 -14.45 33.16
C ASN A 229 1.96 -13.72 33.95
N ASN A 230 2.23 -12.45 33.63
CA ASN A 230 3.21 -11.63 34.32
C ASN A 230 2.62 -10.89 35.54
N THR A 231 1.30 -10.69 35.58
CA THR A 231 0.58 -9.99 36.67
C THR A 231 -0.04 -10.94 37.70
N ALA A 232 0.23 -12.25 37.65
CA ALA A 232 -0.29 -13.28 38.56
C ALA A 232 0.08 -13.12 40.05
N GLY A 233 0.58 -11.95 40.48
CA GLY A 233 0.81 -11.57 41.87
C GLY A 233 0.07 -10.30 42.33
N ILE A 234 -0.77 -9.69 41.49
CA ILE A 234 -1.59 -8.52 41.85
C ILE A 234 -3.04 -8.86 41.55
N GLU A 235 -3.81 -9.15 42.61
CA GLU A 235 -5.27 -9.35 42.56
C GLU A 235 -5.97 -8.01 42.28
N GLU A 236 -5.92 -7.51 41.04
CA GLU A 236 -6.86 -6.48 40.63
C GLU A 236 -8.12 -7.12 40.07
N SER A 237 -9.17 -6.96 40.87
CA SER A 237 -10.56 -7.35 40.60
C SER A 237 -11.14 -6.46 39.49
N GLY A 238 -10.66 -6.63 38.26
CA GLY A 238 -11.23 -6.04 37.04
C GLY A 238 -11.84 -7.14 36.18
N ASN A 239 -13.06 -6.91 35.68
CA ASN A 239 -13.84 -7.80 34.83
C ASN A 239 -12.97 -8.63 33.85
N ASP A 240 -12.95 -9.97 34.01
CA ASP A 240 -12.19 -10.96 33.22
C ASP A 240 -12.71 -11.05 31.77
N GLN A 241 -12.68 -9.92 31.06
CA GLN A 241 -13.11 -9.80 29.69
C GLN A 241 -11.92 -9.94 28.77
N GLN A 242 -11.99 -10.97 27.91
CA GLN A 242 -11.05 -11.17 26.84
C GLN A 242 -10.97 -9.91 25.97
N LYS A 243 -9.76 -9.34 25.84
CA LYS A 243 -9.55 -8.10 25.08
C LYS A 243 -9.43 -8.45 23.61
N ASN A 244 -10.52 -8.33 22.88
CA ASN A 244 -10.53 -8.38 21.42
C ASN A 244 -10.98 -7.03 20.88
N PHE A 245 -10.27 -6.50 19.89
CA PHE A 245 -10.61 -5.21 19.33
C PHE A 245 -10.41 -5.17 17.81
N PHE A 246 -11.44 -4.68 17.12
CA PHE A 246 -11.45 -4.48 15.67
C PHE A 246 -11.70 -3.02 15.35
N LEU A 247 -10.65 -2.34 14.91
CA LEU A 247 -10.84 -1.09 14.19
C LEU A 247 -11.50 -1.37 12.83
N PRO A 248 -12.23 -0.40 12.27
CA PRO A 248 -12.64 -0.44 10.87
C PRO A 248 -11.46 -0.84 9.98
N SER A 249 -11.67 -1.89 9.20
CA SER A 249 -10.63 -2.58 8.43
C SER A 249 -10.54 -2.03 7.01
N ALA A 250 -9.43 -2.33 6.34
CA ALA A 250 -9.33 -2.15 4.90
C ALA A 250 -10.47 -2.88 4.17
N SER A 251 -10.89 -2.34 3.03
CA SER A 251 -11.90 -2.95 2.16
C SER A 251 -11.37 -3.10 0.74
N MET A 252 -11.80 -4.17 0.08
CA MET A 252 -11.39 -4.49 -1.28
C MET A 252 -12.60 -4.98 -2.07
N LEU A 253 -12.67 -4.57 -3.33
CA LEU A 253 -13.71 -4.98 -4.25
C LEU A 253 -13.08 -5.54 -5.52
N THR A 254 -13.44 -6.76 -5.87
CA THR A 254 -13.02 -7.42 -7.12
C THR A 254 -14.26 -7.71 -7.94
N LYS A 255 -14.26 -7.36 -9.22
CA LYS A 255 -15.32 -7.72 -10.15
C LYS A 255 -14.76 -8.18 -11.49
N ILE A 256 -15.28 -9.29 -12.00
CA ILE A 256 -15.02 -9.77 -13.36
C ILE A 256 -16.21 -9.42 -14.23
N VAL A 257 -16.04 -8.44 -15.12
CA VAL A 257 -17.09 -7.96 -16.02
C VAL A 257 -17.03 -8.75 -17.33
N HIS A 258 -18.19 -9.24 -17.75
CA HIS A 258 -18.42 -9.73 -19.11
C HIS A 258 -18.84 -8.54 -19.98
N GLU A 259 -18.12 -8.30 -21.07
CA GLU A 259 -18.48 -7.23 -22.01
C GLU A 259 -19.72 -7.65 -22.82
N GLU A 260 -20.85 -6.94 -22.71
CA GLU A 260 -22.10 -7.31 -23.40
C GLU A 260 -21.92 -7.44 -24.92
N GLN A 261 -21.10 -6.57 -25.50
CA GLN A 261 -20.80 -6.53 -26.93
C GLN A 261 -19.75 -7.59 -27.35
N SER A 262 -19.08 -8.22 -26.38
CA SER A 262 -18.07 -9.26 -26.61
C SER A 262 -18.00 -10.20 -25.40
N PRO A 263 -18.93 -11.17 -25.27
CA PRO A 263 -19.00 -12.09 -24.11
C PRO A 263 -17.75 -12.96 -23.93
N GLN A 264 -16.86 -12.93 -24.92
CA GLN A 264 -15.57 -13.60 -24.95
C GLN A 264 -14.48 -12.88 -24.15
N THR A 265 -14.61 -11.57 -23.97
CA THR A 265 -13.60 -10.73 -23.32
C THR A 265 -14.00 -10.48 -21.86
N LEU A 266 -13.10 -10.83 -20.95
CA LEU A 266 -13.26 -10.56 -19.52
C LEU A 266 -12.47 -9.30 -19.16
N GLN A 267 -13.10 -8.43 -18.36
CA GLN A 267 -12.44 -7.28 -17.76
C GLN A 267 -12.37 -7.46 -16.25
N LEU A 268 -11.21 -7.18 -15.66
CA LEU A 268 -11.09 -7.05 -14.21
C LEU A 268 -11.32 -5.59 -13.82
N LEU A 269 -12.19 -5.37 -12.84
CA LEU A 269 -12.25 -4.15 -12.03
C LEU A 269 -11.85 -4.49 -10.60
N PHE A 270 -10.92 -3.72 -10.05
CA PHE A 270 -10.35 -4.00 -8.75
C PHE A 270 -10.13 -2.70 -7.98
N GLY A 271 -10.62 -2.65 -6.75
CA GLY A 271 -10.43 -1.51 -5.84
C GLY A 271 -9.97 -1.97 -4.47
N HIS A 272 -9.11 -1.20 -3.83
CA HIS A 272 -8.63 -1.46 -2.47
C HIS A 272 -8.48 -0.14 -1.71
N SER A 273 -9.05 -0.05 -0.52
CA SER A 273 -8.88 1.08 0.40
C SER A 273 -8.32 0.59 1.72
N THR A 274 -7.12 1.06 2.06
CA THR A 274 -6.46 0.74 3.33
C THR A 274 -7.07 1.56 4.45
N ALA A 275 -7.33 0.92 5.60
CA ALA A 275 -7.63 1.62 6.84
C ALA A 275 -6.42 1.58 7.78
N GLY A 276 -6.12 2.71 8.42
CA GLY A 276 -4.96 2.86 9.30
C GLY A 276 -4.94 4.20 10.04
N SER A 277 -3.95 4.36 10.92
CA SER A 277 -3.69 5.63 11.59
C SER A 277 -3.23 6.68 10.57
N TYR A 278 -3.69 7.92 10.74
CA TYR A 278 -3.28 9.05 9.90
C TYR A 278 -1.78 9.36 10.03
N SER A 279 -1.16 9.04 11.16
CA SER A 279 0.30 9.12 11.34
C SER A 279 1.10 8.22 10.39
N SER A 280 0.46 7.22 9.77
CA SER A 280 1.10 6.35 8.78
C SER A 280 1.06 6.89 7.34
N MET A 281 0.50 8.08 7.10
CA MET A 281 0.22 8.60 5.75
C MET A 281 1.44 9.11 4.95
N LEU A 282 2.67 8.81 5.36
CA LEU A 282 3.82 8.88 4.45
C LEU A 282 3.78 7.69 3.50
N ARG A 283 3.23 7.92 2.31
CA ARG A 283 2.99 6.87 1.33
C ARG A 283 4.07 6.84 0.26
N ILE A 284 4.39 5.64 -0.21
CA ILE A 284 5.33 5.43 -1.31
C ILE A 284 4.84 4.35 -2.25
N GLN A 285 4.85 4.62 -3.55
CA GLN A 285 4.63 3.62 -4.58
C GLN A 285 5.97 3.00 -4.95
N LYS A 286 6.06 1.67 -4.92
CA LYS A 286 7.29 0.93 -5.13
C LYS A 286 7.16 0.01 -6.34
N ARG A 287 8.16 0.01 -7.20
CA ARG A 287 8.35 -1.00 -8.24
C ARG A 287 9.69 -1.69 -8.05
N TYR A 288 9.65 -2.98 -7.76
CA TYR A 288 10.84 -3.83 -7.63
C TYR A 288 10.96 -4.75 -8.83
N LYS A 289 11.96 -4.48 -9.67
CA LYS A 289 12.35 -5.31 -10.81
C LYS A 289 13.59 -6.12 -10.46
N PHE A 290 13.39 -7.18 -9.69
CA PHE A 290 14.47 -7.99 -9.14
C PHE A 290 14.68 -9.27 -9.95
N HIS A 291 15.88 -9.39 -10.50
CA HIS A 291 16.29 -10.55 -11.29
C HIS A 291 16.90 -11.65 -10.41
N TYR A 292 16.23 -11.95 -9.29
CA TYR A 292 16.60 -13.07 -8.42
C TYR A 292 16.34 -14.41 -9.08
N HIS A 293 17.12 -15.40 -8.69
CA HIS A 293 16.95 -16.77 -9.14
C HIS A 293 16.09 -17.58 -8.18
N PHE A 294 15.55 -18.70 -8.66
CA PHE A 294 14.83 -19.67 -7.81
C PHE A 294 15.72 -20.24 -6.69
N SER A 295 17.02 -20.39 -6.95
CA SER A 295 17.99 -20.96 -6.02
C SER A 295 19.26 -20.11 -6.00
N PRO A 296 20.16 -20.29 -5.01
CA PRO A 296 21.44 -19.58 -4.97
C PRO A 296 22.33 -19.78 -6.22
N LYS A 297 22.00 -20.76 -7.08
CA LYS A 297 22.75 -21.08 -8.30
C LYS A 297 22.41 -20.09 -9.41
N LEU A 298 23.41 -19.33 -9.87
CA LEU A 298 23.32 -18.37 -10.99
C LEU A 298 22.84 -18.95 -12.33
N ARG A 299 22.88 -20.28 -12.50
CA ARG A 299 22.37 -20.96 -13.70
C ARG A 299 20.88 -21.34 -13.61
N SER A 300 20.26 -21.18 -12.44
CA SER A 300 18.83 -21.45 -12.30
C SER A 300 18.01 -20.36 -12.99
N ASN A 301 16.74 -20.63 -13.27
CA ASN A 301 15.86 -19.63 -13.86
C ASN A 301 15.60 -18.48 -12.85
N THR A 302 15.32 -17.29 -13.37
CA THR A 302 14.80 -16.21 -12.53
C THR A 302 13.43 -16.57 -11.98
N VAL A 303 13.09 -16.03 -10.82
CA VAL A 303 11.75 -16.19 -10.23
C VAL A 303 10.66 -15.68 -11.19
N PRO A 304 9.43 -16.22 -11.19
CA PRO A 304 8.37 -15.80 -12.10
C PRO A 304 7.94 -14.35 -11.90
N GLY A 305 7.78 -13.91 -10.64
CA GLY A 305 7.45 -12.53 -10.28
C GLY A 305 8.69 -11.66 -10.20
N VAL A 306 9.26 -11.32 -11.37
CA VAL A 306 10.46 -10.46 -11.46
C VAL A 306 10.15 -8.98 -11.28
N ASP A 307 8.94 -8.53 -11.63
CA ASP A 307 8.53 -7.13 -11.61
C ASP A 307 7.29 -7.01 -10.72
N ILE A 308 7.45 -6.44 -9.53
CA ILE A 308 6.41 -6.32 -8.51
C ILE A 308 6.21 -4.85 -8.21
N THR A 309 5.02 -4.35 -8.51
CA THR A 309 4.58 -2.98 -8.20
C THR A 309 3.55 -3.00 -7.08
N PHE A 310 3.70 -2.13 -6.08
CA PHE A 310 2.80 -2.07 -4.94
C PHE A 310 2.80 -0.70 -4.26
N THR A 311 1.73 -0.40 -3.53
CA THR A 311 1.68 0.75 -2.61
C THR A 311 2.21 0.33 -1.25
N GLY A 312 2.98 1.18 -0.57
CA GLY A 312 3.53 0.86 0.75
C GLY A 312 4.01 2.10 1.48
N TYR A 313 5.00 1.89 2.35
CA TYR A 313 5.51 2.90 3.28
C TYR A 313 7.05 2.95 3.24
N PRO A 314 7.67 4.11 3.51
CA PRO A 314 9.12 4.20 3.67
C PRO A 314 9.63 3.19 4.72
N GLY A 315 10.71 2.47 4.42
CA GLY A 315 11.32 1.53 5.37
C GLY A 315 10.68 0.14 5.43
N ILE A 316 9.53 -0.07 4.77
CA ILE A 316 8.82 -1.36 4.74
C ILE A 316 8.98 -2.01 3.35
N LEU A 317 9.55 -3.21 3.29
CA LEU A 317 9.93 -3.91 2.04
C LEU A 317 8.75 -4.60 1.31
N GLY A 318 7.53 -4.40 1.77
CA GLY A 318 6.30 -4.82 1.08
C GLY A 318 5.14 -3.87 1.38
N SER A 319 3.94 -4.24 0.93
CA SER A 319 2.81 -3.31 0.86
C SER A 319 2.22 -3.00 2.23
N THR A 320 1.91 -4.01 3.03
CA THR A 320 1.15 -3.93 4.31
C THR A 320 -0.31 -3.48 4.16
N ASP A 321 -0.67 -2.82 3.05
CA ASP A 321 -2.03 -2.43 2.70
C ASP A 321 -3.02 -3.62 2.63
N ASP A 322 -2.97 -4.60 1.71
CA ASP A 322 -1.93 -5.03 0.77
C ASP A 322 -2.45 -4.98 -0.69
N PHE A 323 -1.68 -4.38 -1.61
CA PHE A 323 -2.00 -4.31 -3.06
C PHE A 323 -0.74 -4.57 -3.89
N TYR A 324 -0.75 -5.61 -4.73
CA TYR A 324 0.39 -5.96 -5.60
C TYR A 324 -0.04 -6.23 -7.04
N MET A 325 0.68 -5.63 -7.98
CA MET A 325 0.72 -6.00 -9.38
C MET A 325 2.00 -6.80 -9.62
N ILE A 326 1.88 -8.02 -10.14
CA ILE A 326 3.03 -8.91 -10.35
C ILE A 326 3.13 -9.25 -11.83
N LYS A 327 4.29 -9.02 -12.42
CA LYS A 327 4.58 -9.28 -13.82
C LYS A 327 5.86 -10.08 -13.99
N GLY A 328 5.83 -10.94 -14.99
CA GLY A 328 6.98 -11.69 -15.47
C GLY A 328 6.71 -12.27 -16.85
N ARG A 329 7.60 -13.14 -17.32
CA ARG A 329 7.54 -13.67 -18.70
C ARG A 329 6.22 -14.41 -19.01
N HIS A 330 5.72 -15.17 -18.04
CA HIS A 330 4.50 -15.98 -18.16
C HIS A 330 3.53 -15.73 -17.01
N LEU A 331 3.71 -14.63 -16.29
CA LEU A 331 2.96 -14.29 -15.10
C LEU A 331 2.44 -12.86 -15.21
N HIS A 332 1.14 -12.67 -15.08
CA HIS A 332 0.56 -11.35 -14.89
C HIS A 332 -0.57 -11.47 -13.86
N ALA A 333 -0.45 -10.75 -12.75
CA ALA A 333 -1.29 -10.98 -11.58
C ALA A 333 -1.67 -9.71 -10.84
N ILE A 334 -2.84 -9.77 -10.21
CA ILE A 334 -3.17 -8.93 -9.06
C ILE A 334 -3.22 -9.81 -7.82
N VAL A 335 -2.69 -9.29 -6.71
CA VAL A 335 -2.85 -9.83 -5.36
C VAL A 335 -3.33 -8.70 -4.46
N GLY A 336 -4.42 -8.92 -3.74
CA GLY A 336 -4.91 -7.99 -2.73
C GLY A 336 -5.19 -8.69 -1.42
N GLY A 337 -5.05 -7.97 -0.31
CA GLY A 337 -5.27 -8.52 1.02
C GLY A 337 -5.88 -7.53 1.99
N VAL A 338 -6.92 -7.96 2.73
CA VAL A 338 -7.55 -7.20 3.81
C VAL A 338 -7.45 -7.96 5.14
N GLY A 339 -7.39 -7.24 6.27
CA GLY A 339 -7.40 -7.84 7.60
C GLY A 339 -8.66 -8.67 7.81
N ILE A 340 -8.52 -9.90 8.31
CA ILE A 340 -9.65 -10.79 8.61
C ILE A 340 -10.06 -10.64 10.07
N LYS A 341 -11.37 -10.67 10.34
CA LYS A 341 -11.92 -10.65 11.68
C LYS A 341 -11.82 -12.04 12.31
N ASN A 342 -11.50 -12.09 13.61
CA ASN A 342 -11.39 -13.33 14.36
C ASN A 342 -11.81 -13.16 15.82
N GLU A 343 -13.03 -13.57 16.16
CA GLU A 343 -13.54 -13.58 17.54
C GLU A 343 -13.03 -14.78 18.35
N ASN A 344 -12.54 -15.81 17.69
CA ASN A 344 -12.02 -17.00 18.34
C ASN A 344 -10.54 -16.82 18.73
N LEU A 345 -10.35 -16.22 19.91
CA LEU A 345 -9.02 -16.01 20.46
C LEU A 345 -8.32 -17.30 20.91
N ALA A 346 -9.04 -18.41 21.10
CA ALA A 346 -8.42 -19.70 21.45
C ALA A 346 -7.46 -20.20 20.35
N LEU A 347 -7.62 -19.76 19.11
CA LEU A 347 -6.72 -20.08 18.00
C LEU A 347 -5.26 -19.65 18.28
N TRP A 348 -5.07 -18.57 19.02
CA TRP A 348 -3.75 -18.08 19.41
C TRP A 348 -2.98 -19.07 20.31
N LYS A 349 -3.67 -19.93 21.06
CA LYS A 349 -3.02 -20.98 21.87
C LYS A 349 -2.38 -22.09 21.03
N SER A 350 -2.78 -22.20 19.76
CA SER A 350 -2.27 -23.24 18.85
C SER A 350 -0.99 -22.85 18.12
N VAL A 351 -0.57 -21.59 18.21
CA VAL A 351 0.61 -21.07 17.51
C VAL A 351 1.77 -20.77 18.45
N ASP A 352 2.98 -20.88 17.91
CA ASP A 352 4.22 -20.52 18.59
C ASP A 352 4.80 -19.28 17.91
N LEU A 353 4.66 -18.11 18.55
CA LEU A 353 5.13 -16.84 18.00
C LEU A 353 6.65 -16.80 17.80
N LYS A 354 7.44 -17.63 18.49
CA LYS A 354 8.90 -17.74 18.28
C LYS A 354 9.25 -18.43 16.95
N LYS A 355 8.26 -18.99 16.26
CA LYS A 355 8.39 -19.61 14.93
C LYS A 355 7.74 -18.79 13.82
N MET A 356 7.22 -17.60 14.12
CA MET A 356 6.56 -16.79 13.11
C MET A 356 7.53 -16.36 12.01
N VAL A 357 6.98 -16.13 10.82
CA VAL A 357 7.65 -15.46 9.71
C VAL A 357 6.82 -14.22 9.40
N PRO A 358 7.40 -13.00 9.45
CA PRO A 358 6.66 -11.76 9.22
C PRO A 358 5.85 -11.82 7.92
N LEU A 359 4.62 -11.31 7.94
CA LEU A 359 3.70 -11.41 6.81
C LEU A 359 4.32 -10.83 5.52
N VAL A 360 4.98 -9.67 5.64
CA VAL A 360 5.65 -8.99 4.53
C VAL A 360 6.68 -9.89 3.84
N ALA A 361 7.46 -10.65 4.62
CA ALA A 361 8.44 -11.58 4.07
C ALA A 361 7.77 -12.75 3.34
N ARG A 362 6.69 -13.30 3.90
CA ARG A 362 5.94 -14.41 3.30
C ARG A 362 5.28 -14.02 1.98
N VAL A 363 4.62 -12.86 1.94
CA VAL A 363 3.93 -12.39 0.73
C VAL A 363 4.92 -12.03 -0.37
N MET A 364 6.05 -11.38 -0.05
CA MET A 364 7.07 -11.10 -1.05
C MET A 364 7.75 -12.37 -1.57
N ALA A 365 8.00 -13.37 -0.72
CA ALA A 365 8.48 -14.67 -1.17
C ALA A 365 7.48 -15.37 -2.10
N ALA A 366 6.19 -15.38 -1.74
CA ALA A 366 5.12 -15.95 -2.56
C ALA A 366 4.96 -15.22 -3.90
N ASN A 367 4.96 -13.88 -3.90
CA ASN A 367 4.87 -13.05 -5.09
C ASN A 367 6.01 -13.32 -6.07
N ARG A 368 7.22 -13.57 -5.56
CA ARG A 368 8.40 -13.89 -6.37
C ARG A 368 8.30 -15.28 -6.99
N ILE A 369 8.15 -16.34 -6.19
CA ILE A 369 8.34 -17.73 -6.67
C ILE A 369 7.17 -18.34 -7.44
N SER A 370 5.97 -17.79 -7.29
CA SER A 370 4.75 -18.50 -7.69
C SER A 370 4.47 -18.35 -9.18
N GLN A 371 4.28 -19.49 -9.86
CA GLN A 371 3.95 -19.53 -11.29
C GLN A 371 2.44 -19.43 -11.54
N SER A 372 1.64 -19.86 -10.57
CA SER A 372 0.18 -19.84 -10.64
C SER A 372 -0.43 -19.36 -9.31
N ARG A 373 -1.71 -19.02 -9.34
CA ARG A 373 -2.52 -18.62 -8.17
C ARG A 373 -2.56 -19.72 -7.09
N GLN A 374 -2.72 -20.97 -7.51
CA GLN A 374 -2.63 -22.13 -6.62
C GLN A 374 -1.28 -22.23 -5.89
N THR A 375 -0.17 -22.09 -6.63
CA THR A 375 1.17 -22.15 -6.03
C THR A 375 1.44 -20.98 -5.09
N TRP A 376 0.87 -19.80 -5.40
CA TRP A 376 0.92 -18.63 -4.52
C TRP A 376 0.22 -18.89 -3.18
N SER A 377 -1.03 -19.38 -3.22
CA SER A 377 -1.76 -19.72 -1.99
C SER A 377 -1.07 -20.85 -1.22
N THR A 378 -0.36 -21.75 -1.91
CA THR A 378 0.43 -22.81 -1.28
C THR A 378 1.67 -22.27 -0.58
N ALA A 379 2.39 -21.33 -1.19
CA ALA A 379 3.53 -20.66 -0.56
C ALA A 379 3.11 -19.87 0.70
N MET A 380 2.00 -19.14 0.63
CA MET A 380 1.45 -18.41 1.78
C MET A 380 1.08 -19.33 2.96
N ALA A 381 0.60 -20.54 2.67
CA ALA A 381 0.18 -21.51 3.70
C ALA A 381 1.33 -22.14 4.50
N ARG A 382 2.61 -21.89 4.17
CA ARG A 382 3.74 -22.56 4.83
C ARG A 382 3.94 -22.13 6.28
N HIS A 383 3.65 -20.86 6.62
CA HIS A 383 3.86 -20.31 7.96
C HIS A 383 2.71 -19.37 8.39
N PRO A 384 1.49 -19.88 8.57
CA PRO A 384 0.30 -19.08 8.84
C PRO A 384 0.16 -18.75 10.34
N ILE A 385 1.15 -18.09 10.96
CA ILE A 385 1.15 -17.85 12.42
C ILE A 385 0.50 -16.50 12.77
N THR A 386 1.00 -15.40 12.20
CA THR A 386 0.50 -14.01 12.38
C THR A 386 0.13 -13.40 11.02
N GLY A 387 -0.44 -12.19 11.02
CA GLY A 387 -0.85 -11.47 9.81
C GLY A 387 -2.12 -12.08 9.22
N ALA A 388 -3.13 -12.29 10.06
CA ALA A 388 -4.42 -12.83 9.70
C ALA A 388 -5.10 -11.93 8.64
N LYS A 389 -5.29 -12.46 7.43
CA LYS A 389 -5.82 -11.72 6.28
C LYS A 389 -6.66 -12.62 5.37
N GLN A 390 -7.58 -11.98 4.66
CA GLN A 390 -8.23 -12.52 3.46
C GLN A 390 -7.46 -12.03 2.25
N TRP A 391 -7.12 -12.94 1.35
CA TRP A 391 -6.37 -12.66 0.13
C TRP A 391 -7.19 -13.05 -1.08
N ILE A 392 -7.19 -12.20 -2.11
CA ILE A 392 -7.53 -12.58 -3.47
C ILE A 392 -6.27 -12.56 -4.33
N THR A 393 -6.20 -13.50 -5.27
CA THR A 393 -5.23 -13.41 -6.35
C THR A 393 -5.87 -13.78 -7.69
N VAL A 394 -5.64 -12.94 -8.70
CA VAL A 394 -6.25 -13.04 -10.04
C VAL A 394 -5.15 -13.20 -11.10
N ASP A 395 -5.30 -14.18 -12.00
CA ASP A 395 -4.42 -14.39 -13.15
C ASP A 395 -4.92 -13.63 -14.37
N LEU A 396 -4.27 -12.51 -14.66
CA LEU A 396 -4.66 -11.62 -15.74
C LEU A 396 -4.43 -12.25 -17.12
N ASN A 397 -3.48 -13.19 -17.23
CA ASN A 397 -3.25 -13.89 -18.50
C ASN A 397 -4.45 -14.76 -18.90
N LYS A 398 -5.23 -15.23 -17.91
CA LYS A 398 -6.44 -16.03 -18.14
C LYS A 398 -7.66 -15.19 -18.50
N LEU A 399 -7.58 -13.86 -18.38
CA LEU A 399 -8.61 -12.96 -18.89
C LEU A 399 -8.54 -12.82 -20.43
N ASN A 400 -7.36 -13.09 -21.02
CA ASN A 400 -7.08 -12.95 -22.46
C ASN A 400 -7.54 -14.15 -23.31
N SER A 401 -7.87 -15.29 -22.71
CA SER A 401 -8.07 -16.53 -23.45
C SER A 401 -9.54 -16.72 -23.86
N GLN A 402 -9.90 -16.34 -25.09
CA GLN A 402 -10.97 -16.98 -25.87
C GLN A 402 -10.63 -17.10 -27.36
N ASP A 403 -9.37 -17.44 -27.70
CA ASP A 403 -9.06 -17.81 -29.07
C ASP A 403 -9.76 -19.15 -29.42
N ASN A 404 -10.81 -19.04 -30.25
CA ASN A 404 -11.45 -20.07 -31.08
C ASN A 404 -12.62 -20.92 -30.51
N LEU A 405 -13.56 -20.33 -29.74
CA LEU A 405 -14.82 -21.05 -29.41
C LEU A 405 -16.11 -20.42 -29.94
N TYR A 406 -16.06 -19.21 -30.50
CA TYR A 406 -17.23 -18.57 -31.10
C TYR A 406 -17.14 -18.60 -32.61
N ASN A 407 -17.78 -19.59 -33.21
CA ASN A 407 -18.51 -19.33 -34.44
C ASN A 407 -19.95 -19.06 -34.02
N VAL A 408 -20.29 -17.80 -33.76
CA VAL A 408 -21.70 -17.41 -33.82
C VAL A 408 -22.12 -17.67 -35.26
N ARG A 409 -23.00 -18.65 -35.47
CA ARG A 409 -23.69 -18.76 -36.76
C ARG A 409 -24.59 -17.53 -36.86
N GLU A 410 -24.28 -16.62 -37.78
CA GLU A 410 -25.26 -15.62 -38.21
C GLU A 410 -26.54 -16.37 -38.62
N GLY A 411 -27.62 -16.20 -37.86
CA GLY A 411 -28.95 -16.65 -38.28
C GLY A 411 -29.83 -17.38 -37.26
N ASP A 412 -29.67 -17.18 -35.95
CA ASP A 412 -30.63 -17.74 -34.97
C ASP A 412 -31.32 -16.65 -34.13
N ASP A 413 -32.01 -15.73 -34.82
CA ASP A 413 -32.89 -14.71 -34.22
C ASP A 413 -34.30 -15.24 -33.92
N LYS A 414 -34.49 -16.57 -33.80
CA LYS A 414 -35.79 -17.16 -33.49
C LYS A 414 -35.68 -18.37 -32.56
N HIS A 415 -35.89 -18.13 -31.26
CA HIS A 415 -36.56 -18.95 -30.23
C HIS A 415 -35.85 -18.75 -28.88
N ASP A 416 -36.48 -18.05 -27.93
CA ASP A 416 -37.42 -18.55 -26.90
C ASP A 416 -36.67 -19.04 -25.65
N ASP A 417 -37.11 -18.59 -24.46
CA ASP A 417 -36.45 -18.71 -23.14
C ASP A 417 -36.43 -20.15 -22.57
N ALA A 418 -36.33 -21.17 -23.41
CA ALA A 418 -36.21 -22.57 -23.00
C ALA A 418 -34.74 -22.98 -22.82
N PRO A 419 -34.39 -23.76 -21.78
CA PRO A 419 -33.05 -24.27 -21.59
C PRO A 419 -32.62 -25.11 -22.80
N VAL A 420 -31.59 -24.64 -23.52
CA VAL A 420 -31.02 -25.33 -24.68
C VAL A 420 -30.48 -26.69 -24.25
N THR A 421 -30.91 -27.76 -24.90
CA THR A 421 -30.37 -29.11 -24.67
C THR A 421 -28.96 -29.19 -25.25
N LEU A 422 -27.95 -29.07 -24.39
CA LEU A 422 -26.53 -29.10 -24.77
C LEU A 422 -26.17 -30.46 -25.39
N ASN A 423 -25.74 -30.44 -26.66
CA ASN A 423 -25.17 -31.59 -27.33
C ASN A 423 -23.76 -31.90 -26.80
N GLU A 424 -23.20 -33.06 -27.14
CA GLU A 424 -21.89 -33.51 -26.63
C GLU A 424 -20.73 -32.57 -26.99
N LYS A 425 -20.83 -31.90 -28.15
CA LYS A 425 -19.83 -30.94 -28.62
C LYS A 425 -19.86 -29.66 -27.77
N ASP A 426 -21.05 -29.16 -27.44
CA ASP A 426 -21.22 -27.99 -26.58
C ASP A 426 -20.81 -28.29 -25.14
N ARG A 427 -21.12 -29.50 -24.63
CA ARG A 427 -20.62 -29.97 -23.32
C ARG A 427 -19.09 -30.03 -23.27
N THR A 428 -18.47 -30.55 -24.33
CA THR A 428 -16.99 -30.62 -24.44
C THR A 428 -16.38 -29.22 -24.51
N ALA A 429 -16.98 -28.30 -25.26
CA ALA A 429 -16.53 -26.91 -25.35
C ALA A 429 -16.65 -26.16 -24.01
N ILE A 430 -17.77 -26.34 -23.28
CA ILE A 430 -17.97 -25.77 -21.94
C ILE A 430 -16.94 -26.33 -20.97
N GLN A 431 -16.71 -27.65 -20.99
CA GLN A 431 -15.70 -28.29 -20.14
C GLN A 431 -14.29 -27.78 -20.44
N GLN A 432 -13.92 -27.66 -21.71
CA GLN A 432 -12.62 -27.09 -22.12
C GLN A 432 -12.46 -25.64 -21.67
N ARG A 433 -13.52 -24.81 -21.78
CA ARG A 433 -13.51 -23.44 -21.27
C ARG A 433 -13.35 -23.39 -19.74
N HIS A 434 -14.05 -24.27 -19.02
CA HIS A 434 -13.92 -24.40 -17.57
C HIS A 434 -12.50 -24.81 -17.17
N ASP A 435 -11.89 -25.73 -17.90
CA ASP A 435 -10.53 -26.20 -17.66
C ASP A 435 -9.48 -25.13 -17.99
N GLN A 436 -9.73 -24.27 -18.99
CA GLN A 436 -8.85 -23.13 -19.34
C GLN A 436 -8.87 -22.02 -18.29
N LEU A 437 -10.06 -21.64 -17.82
CA LEU A 437 -10.23 -20.57 -16.83
C LEU A 437 -9.97 -21.03 -15.40
N ARG A 438 -9.97 -22.35 -15.13
CA ARG A 438 -9.60 -22.92 -13.82
C ARG A 438 -8.34 -22.26 -13.28
N ASP A 439 -8.27 -22.05 -11.98
CA ASP A 439 -7.16 -21.38 -11.30
C ASP A 439 -6.93 -19.92 -11.73
N MET A 440 -7.94 -19.23 -12.27
CA MET A 440 -7.89 -17.80 -12.56
C MET A 440 -8.02 -16.97 -11.28
N VAL A 441 -8.96 -17.31 -10.39
CA VAL A 441 -9.22 -16.57 -9.15
C VAL A 441 -9.10 -17.50 -7.95
N TRP A 442 -8.21 -17.17 -7.02
CA TRP A 442 -8.08 -17.88 -5.76
C TRP A 442 -8.36 -16.96 -4.58
N ILE A 443 -9.09 -17.49 -3.60
CA ILE A 443 -9.28 -16.85 -2.30
C ILE A 443 -8.57 -17.68 -1.24
N ALA A 444 -7.72 -17.01 -0.45
CA ALA A 444 -6.98 -17.59 0.65
C ALA A 444 -7.26 -16.81 1.94
N GLU A 445 -7.66 -17.50 3.00
CA GLU A 445 -8.02 -16.90 4.28
C GLU A 445 -7.17 -17.49 5.38
N GLN A 446 -6.46 -16.63 6.09
CA GLN A 446 -5.55 -17.03 7.15
C GLN A 446 -6.10 -16.62 8.51
N LEU A 447 -6.29 -17.60 9.39
CA LEU A 447 -6.46 -17.41 10.82
C LEU A 447 -5.17 -17.87 11.55
N PRO A 448 -5.01 -17.60 12.85
CA PRO A 448 -3.83 -18.06 13.58
C PRO A 448 -3.68 -19.58 13.48
N GLY A 449 -2.57 -20.04 12.89
CA GLY A 449 -2.20 -21.45 12.74
C GLY A 449 -2.71 -22.14 11.48
N THR A 450 -3.61 -21.52 10.70
CA THR A 450 -4.21 -22.17 9.53
C THR A 450 -4.46 -21.21 8.37
N LEU A 451 -4.33 -21.73 7.15
CA LEU A 451 -4.69 -21.01 5.93
C LEU A 451 -5.59 -21.89 5.06
N THR A 452 -6.85 -21.49 4.91
CA THR A 452 -7.79 -22.11 3.97
C THR A 452 -7.63 -21.46 2.61
N LYS A 453 -7.54 -22.24 1.54
CA LYS A 453 -7.35 -21.73 0.17
C LYS A 453 -8.20 -22.50 -0.82
N LYS A 454 -8.83 -21.80 -1.77
CA LYS A 454 -9.70 -22.41 -2.77
C LYS A 454 -9.68 -21.64 -4.09
N ASP A 455 -9.73 -22.39 -5.19
CA ASP A 455 -10.10 -21.85 -6.50
C ASP A 455 -11.59 -21.48 -6.47
N VAL A 456 -11.89 -20.21 -6.74
CA VAL A 456 -13.24 -19.65 -6.75
C VAL A 456 -13.63 -19.12 -8.14
N THR A 457 -12.83 -19.42 -9.16
CA THR A 457 -13.03 -18.98 -10.55
C THR A 457 -14.49 -19.15 -10.99
N GLN A 458 -15.07 -20.34 -10.75
CA GLN A 458 -16.44 -20.65 -11.19
C GLN A 458 -17.47 -19.72 -10.56
N GLY A 459 -17.26 -19.23 -9.34
CA GLY A 459 -18.15 -18.26 -8.70
C GLY A 459 -18.21 -16.97 -9.51
N PHE A 460 -17.04 -16.44 -9.90
CA PHE A 460 -16.90 -15.17 -10.65
C PHE A 460 -17.42 -15.24 -12.10
N LEU A 461 -17.60 -16.44 -12.66
CA LEU A 461 -18.10 -16.63 -14.02
C LEU A 461 -19.63 -16.80 -14.09
N VAL A 462 -20.32 -16.87 -12.95
CA VAL A 462 -21.78 -16.96 -12.91
C VAL A 462 -22.38 -15.56 -13.05
N PRO A 463 -23.29 -15.34 -14.03
CA PRO A 463 -24.00 -14.07 -14.17
C PRO A 463 -24.70 -13.66 -12.87
N GLY A 464 -24.51 -12.41 -12.43
CA GLY A 464 -25.08 -11.89 -11.20
C GLY A 464 -24.33 -12.26 -9.91
N ASN A 465 -23.22 -13.00 -10.00
CA ASN A 465 -22.33 -13.33 -8.88
C ASN A 465 -20.85 -13.07 -9.27
N SER A 466 -20.61 -11.93 -9.91
CA SER A 466 -19.33 -11.62 -10.57
C SER A 466 -18.38 -10.79 -9.72
N SER A 467 -18.79 -10.44 -8.50
CA SER A 467 -18.04 -9.59 -7.60
C SER A 467 -17.77 -10.24 -6.24
N TRP A 468 -16.70 -9.80 -5.60
CA TRP A 468 -16.42 -10.07 -4.21
C TRP A 468 -16.02 -8.79 -3.49
N LEU A 469 -16.76 -8.47 -2.41
CA LEU A 469 -16.37 -7.48 -1.40
C LEU A 469 -15.67 -8.21 -0.25
N ALA A 470 -14.41 -7.88 -0.03
CA ALA A 470 -13.67 -8.30 1.15
C ALA A 470 -13.60 -7.12 2.13
N ASN A 471 -14.18 -7.30 3.32
CA ASN A 471 -14.27 -6.30 4.39
C ASN A 471 -13.86 -6.91 5.77
N GLY A 472 -13.12 -8.01 5.72
CA GLY A 472 -12.65 -8.77 6.86
C GLY A 472 -13.57 -9.88 7.34
N VAL A 473 -14.80 -10.00 6.81
CA VAL A 473 -15.72 -11.10 7.16
C VAL A 473 -15.34 -12.35 6.36
N PRO A 474 -15.01 -13.48 7.02
CA PRO A 474 -14.59 -14.70 6.32
C PRO A 474 -15.54 -15.15 5.21
N TYR A 475 -14.99 -15.43 4.03
CA TYR A 475 -15.66 -15.91 2.82
C TYR A 475 -15.93 -17.41 2.88
N HIS A 476 -14.96 -18.21 3.33
CA HIS A 476 -15.14 -19.67 3.40
C HIS A 476 -15.94 -20.02 4.66
N LYS A 477 -17.01 -20.81 4.49
CA LYS A 477 -17.91 -21.19 5.59
C LYS A 477 -17.19 -21.79 6.80
N ASN A 478 -16.21 -22.67 6.57
CA ASN A 478 -15.43 -23.27 7.65
C ASN A 478 -14.56 -22.24 8.40
N VAL A 479 -14.06 -21.21 7.71
CA VAL A 479 -13.28 -20.13 8.33
C VAL A 479 -14.20 -19.23 9.14
N LEU A 480 -15.40 -18.92 8.63
CA LEU A 480 -16.43 -18.17 9.35
C LEU A 480 -16.87 -18.87 10.64
N GLU A 481 -17.12 -20.18 10.58
CA GLU A 481 -17.47 -21.00 11.74
C GLU A 481 -16.34 -21.02 12.79
N VAL A 482 -15.10 -21.23 12.33
CA VAL A 482 -13.93 -21.32 13.23
C VAL A 482 -13.56 -19.96 13.83
N SER A 483 -13.76 -18.86 13.10
CA SER A 483 -13.43 -17.52 13.58
C SER A 483 -14.42 -16.99 14.62
N GLY A 484 -15.62 -17.58 14.73
CA GLY A 484 -16.67 -17.11 15.63
C GLY A 484 -17.25 -15.73 15.27
N VAL A 485 -16.92 -15.19 14.10
CA VAL A 485 -17.42 -13.90 13.63
C VAL A 485 -18.91 -14.00 13.32
N ASN A 486 -19.70 -13.12 13.92
CA ASN A 486 -21.14 -13.09 13.65
C ASN A 486 -21.44 -12.48 12.28
N TYR A 487 -22.32 -13.14 11.54
CA TYR A 487 -22.64 -12.86 10.14
C TYR A 487 -23.84 -11.91 10.04
N SER A 488 -23.72 -10.76 9.36
CA SER A 488 -24.88 -9.91 9.01
C SER A 488 -24.96 -9.68 7.50
N GLU A 489 -26.19 -9.64 6.96
CA GLU A 489 -26.43 -9.48 5.52
C GLU A 489 -25.91 -8.14 4.98
N ASP A 490 -25.85 -7.10 5.82
CA ASP A 490 -25.34 -5.75 5.51
C ASP A 490 -23.84 -5.71 5.16
N GLN A 491 -23.16 -6.85 5.25
CA GLN A 491 -21.74 -7.02 4.95
C GLN A 491 -21.49 -7.49 3.51
N HIS A 492 -22.53 -7.73 2.72
CA HIS A 492 -22.46 -8.12 1.31
C HIS A 492 -22.84 -6.98 0.35
N LEU A 493 -22.41 -7.12 -0.90
CA LEU A 493 -22.91 -6.28 -2.00
C LEU A 493 -24.39 -6.57 -2.22
N SER A 494 -25.21 -5.52 -2.23
CA SER A 494 -26.61 -5.66 -2.63
C SER A 494 -26.71 -5.94 -4.13
N ALA A 495 -27.85 -6.47 -4.57
CA ALA A 495 -28.11 -6.63 -6.01
C ALA A 495 -28.11 -5.29 -6.78
N ALA A 496 -28.36 -4.17 -6.08
CA ALA A 496 -28.25 -2.83 -6.67
C ALA A 496 -26.77 -2.42 -6.84
N ASP A 497 -25.94 -2.67 -5.83
CA ASP A 497 -24.49 -2.41 -5.90
C ASP A 497 -23.86 -3.23 -7.04
N GLU A 498 -24.19 -4.51 -7.14
CA GLU A 498 -23.69 -5.39 -8.19
C GLU A 498 -23.99 -4.84 -9.60
N LYS A 499 -25.15 -4.21 -9.79
CA LYS A 499 -25.54 -3.59 -11.06
C LYS A 499 -24.83 -2.26 -11.32
N GLU A 500 -24.53 -1.47 -10.29
CA GLU A 500 -23.86 -0.16 -10.45
C GLU A 500 -22.37 -0.30 -10.78
N LEU A 501 -21.72 -1.37 -10.30
CA LEU A 501 -20.29 -1.64 -10.45
C LEU A 501 -19.88 -1.99 -11.90
N THR A 502 -19.95 -1.05 -12.82
CA THR A 502 -19.71 -1.28 -14.26
C THR A 502 -18.35 -0.77 -14.74
N ASN A 503 -17.70 0.10 -13.96
CA ASN A 503 -16.44 0.74 -14.31
C ASN A 503 -15.67 1.17 -13.05
N LEU A 504 -14.44 1.65 -13.19
CA LEU A 504 -13.61 2.06 -12.06
C LEU A 504 -14.18 3.23 -11.26
N ASN A 505 -14.91 4.17 -11.88
CA ASN A 505 -15.53 5.28 -11.14
C ASN A 505 -16.66 4.78 -10.21
N ALA A 506 -17.38 3.73 -10.61
CA ALA A 506 -18.38 3.09 -9.75
C ALA A 506 -17.73 2.37 -8.57
N VAL A 507 -16.62 1.66 -8.81
CA VAL A 507 -15.81 1.03 -7.74
C VAL A 507 -15.27 2.10 -6.78
N GLU A 508 -14.75 3.20 -7.33
CA GLU A 508 -14.30 4.36 -6.56
C GLU A 508 -15.39 4.90 -5.64
N LYS A 509 -16.55 5.21 -6.23
CA LYS A 509 -17.71 5.76 -5.52
C LYS A 509 -18.14 4.82 -4.39
N TYR A 510 -18.22 3.52 -4.66
CA TYR A 510 -18.59 2.51 -3.67
C TYR A 510 -17.62 2.50 -2.48
N LEU A 511 -16.31 2.41 -2.74
CA LEU A 511 -15.31 2.35 -1.66
C LEU A 511 -15.25 3.66 -0.87
N ARG A 512 -15.43 4.82 -1.53
CA ARG A 512 -15.51 6.13 -0.86
C ARG A 512 -16.74 6.26 0.03
N SER A 513 -17.91 5.76 -0.40
CA SER A 513 -19.13 5.86 0.40
C SER A 513 -19.15 4.88 1.57
N HIS A 514 -18.36 3.81 1.52
CA HIS A 514 -18.36 2.75 2.53
C HIS A 514 -17.18 2.76 3.50
N GLY A 515 -16.19 3.62 3.30
CA GLY A 515 -15.05 3.71 4.21
C GLY A 515 -15.33 4.58 5.44
N PHE A 516 -14.34 4.63 6.32
CA PHE A 516 -14.42 5.18 7.66
C PHE A 516 -13.52 6.41 7.82
N ARG A 517 -14.04 7.42 8.54
CA ARG A 517 -13.36 8.67 8.88
C ARG A 517 -13.55 8.95 10.36
N GLY A 518 -12.58 8.52 11.18
CA GLY A 518 -12.63 8.65 12.64
C GLY A 518 -12.51 10.10 13.12
N ASP A 519 -11.90 10.97 12.33
CA ASP A 519 -11.75 12.40 12.61
C ASP A 519 -13.08 13.16 12.53
N LEU A 520 -14.11 12.58 11.92
CA LEU A 520 -15.42 13.21 11.72
C LEU A 520 -16.46 12.82 12.77
N LEU A 521 -16.09 11.98 13.74
CA LEU A 521 -17.00 11.52 14.80
C LEU A 521 -17.48 12.70 15.66
N GLY A 522 -16.64 13.72 15.88
CA GLY A 522 -16.95 14.93 16.64
C GLY A 522 -16.78 14.72 18.15
N ASN A 523 -16.66 15.83 18.91
CA ASN A 523 -16.40 15.83 20.36
C ASN A 523 -15.09 15.09 20.74
N GLN A 524 -14.93 14.71 22.01
CA GLN A 524 -13.78 13.94 22.57
C GLN A 524 -13.61 12.52 21.99
N GLU A 525 -14.43 12.12 21.00
CA GLU A 525 -14.40 10.79 20.36
C GLU A 525 -13.66 10.79 19.01
N SER A 526 -13.21 11.96 18.53
CA SER A 526 -12.50 12.08 17.25
C SER A 526 -11.13 11.42 17.33
N ILE A 527 -10.81 10.59 16.34
CA ILE A 527 -9.52 9.88 16.27
C ILE A 527 -8.88 10.02 14.89
N ALA A 528 -7.56 10.21 14.86
CA ALA A 528 -6.76 10.25 13.64
C ALA A 528 -6.60 8.85 13.00
N TYR A 529 -7.71 8.23 12.60
CA TYR A 529 -7.77 6.87 12.03
C TYR A 529 -8.89 6.76 11.00
N GLY A 530 -8.64 6.05 9.90
CA GLY A 530 -9.65 5.86 8.86
C GLY A 530 -9.10 5.24 7.59
N ASN A 531 -9.89 5.28 6.53
CA ASN A 531 -9.46 4.86 5.21
C ASN A 531 -8.53 5.91 4.60
N ILE A 532 -7.22 5.63 4.58
CA ILE A 532 -6.12 6.57 4.27
C ILE A 532 -5.65 6.56 2.81
N ASP A 533 -6.26 5.73 1.98
CA ASP A 533 -6.04 5.73 0.54
C ASP A 533 -7.17 5.06 -0.23
N LEU A 534 -7.03 5.11 -1.55
CA LEU A 534 -7.77 4.28 -2.47
C LEU A 534 -6.89 3.92 -3.68
N LYS A 535 -6.80 2.63 -4.01
CA LYS A 535 -6.12 2.11 -5.21
C LYS A 535 -7.15 1.48 -6.12
N LEU A 536 -7.09 1.82 -7.40
CA LEU A 536 -8.01 1.33 -8.43
C LEU A 536 -7.20 0.74 -9.57
N PHE A 537 -7.61 -0.43 -10.03
CA PHE A 537 -6.97 -1.16 -11.10
C PHE A 537 -8.02 -1.77 -12.01
N SER A 538 -7.88 -1.56 -13.32
CA SER A 538 -8.59 -2.35 -14.30
C SER A 538 -7.63 -2.99 -15.29
N TYR A 539 -8.03 -4.15 -15.79
CA TYR A 539 -7.32 -4.81 -16.87
C TYR A 539 -8.32 -5.20 -17.95
N ASN A 540 -8.12 -4.61 -19.13
CA ASN A 540 -8.85 -4.99 -20.32
C ASN A 540 -8.01 -5.97 -21.13
N ALA A 541 -8.48 -7.21 -21.16
CA ALA A 541 -7.82 -8.31 -21.84
C ALA A 541 -7.67 -8.10 -23.36
N ARG A 542 -8.69 -7.51 -24.00
CA ARG A 542 -8.72 -7.26 -25.45
C ARG A 542 -7.62 -6.28 -25.89
N LEU A 543 -7.42 -5.22 -25.10
CA LEU A 543 -6.42 -4.20 -25.39
C LEU A 543 -5.04 -4.54 -24.79
N ALA A 544 -4.96 -5.62 -23.99
CA ALA A 544 -3.83 -5.91 -23.11
C ALA A 544 -3.39 -4.68 -22.29
N GLN A 545 -4.35 -3.82 -21.94
CA GLN A 545 -4.11 -2.53 -21.30
C GLN A 545 -4.59 -2.58 -19.85
N SER A 546 -3.73 -2.10 -18.95
CA SER A 546 -4.09 -1.85 -17.56
C SER A 546 -4.25 -0.35 -17.30
N ASP A 547 -5.22 0.02 -16.48
CA ASP A 547 -5.33 1.35 -15.88
C ASP A 547 -5.15 1.21 -14.37
N PHE A 548 -4.16 1.90 -13.81
CA PHE A 548 -3.90 1.96 -12.38
C PHE A 548 -3.84 3.41 -11.95
N HIS A 549 -4.55 3.75 -10.89
CA HIS A 549 -4.42 5.03 -10.22
C HIS A 549 -4.72 4.91 -8.73
N ALA A 550 -4.10 5.79 -7.94
CA ALA A 550 -4.22 5.81 -6.50
C ALA A 550 -4.52 7.22 -5.98
N PHE A 551 -5.15 7.29 -4.82
CA PHE A 551 -5.42 8.51 -4.06
C PHE A 551 -4.76 8.37 -2.69
N ALA A 552 -4.05 9.41 -2.24
CA ALA A 552 -3.49 9.47 -0.90
C ALA A 552 -4.37 10.31 0.02
N GLY A 553 -4.43 9.91 1.29
CA GLY A 553 -5.11 10.62 2.35
C GLY A 553 -6.51 10.08 2.66
N PRO A 554 -7.13 10.61 3.73
CA PRO A 554 -8.43 10.16 4.17
C PRO A 554 -9.48 10.33 3.07
N ILE A 555 -10.29 9.30 2.82
CA ILE A 555 -11.30 9.33 1.76
C ILE A 555 -12.36 10.42 2.02
N PHE A 556 -12.81 11.07 0.95
CA PHE A 556 -13.94 11.99 0.93
C PHE A 556 -14.62 11.96 -0.45
N LEU A 557 -15.86 12.45 -0.53
CA LEU A 557 -16.59 12.58 -1.79
C LEU A 557 -16.27 13.94 -2.43
N ARG A 558 -15.63 13.94 -3.61
CA ARG A 558 -15.47 15.14 -4.43
C ARG A 558 -16.82 15.47 -5.07
N ILE A 559 -17.45 16.57 -4.66
CA ILE A 559 -18.60 17.12 -5.39
C ILE A 559 -18.06 17.59 -6.74
N GLN A 560 -18.26 16.79 -7.80
CA GLN A 560 -18.04 17.26 -9.15
C GLN A 560 -18.91 18.51 -9.33
N HIS A 561 -18.28 19.67 -9.51
CA HIS A 561 -18.97 20.86 -9.96
C HIS A 561 -19.48 20.57 -11.37
N VAL A 562 -20.69 20.01 -11.47
CA VAL A 562 -21.54 20.29 -12.61
C VAL A 562 -21.72 21.79 -12.57
N GLN A 563 -21.13 22.50 -13.54
CA GLN A 563 -21.36 23.93 -13.66
C GLN A 563 -22.87 24.19 -13.54
N PRO A 564 -23.33 25.00 -12.57
CA PRO A 564 -24.71 25.44 -12.58
C PRO A 564 -24.86 26.24 -13.88
N ARG A 565 -25.67 25.73 -14.82
CA ARG A 565 -26.33 26.63 -15.76
C ARG A 565 -26.99 27.69 -14.88
N ALA A 566 -26.61 28.94 -15.08
CA ALA A 566 -27.19 30.09 -14.42
C ALA A 566 -28.72 29.97 -14.53
N LEU A 567 -29.35 29.69 -13.38
CA LEU A 567 -30.76 29.97 -13.18
C LEU A 567 -30.79 31.34 -12.54
N GLU A 568 -31.51 32.22 -13.22
CA GLU A 568 -31.63 33.62 -12.94
C GLU A 568 -32.15 33.89 -11.53
N ASP A 569 -31.63 34.99 -11.02
CA ASP A 569 -31.85 35.64 -9.74
C ASP A 569 -33.30 36.11 -9.60
N GLU A 570 -34.01 35.68 -8.56
CA GLU A 570 -35.11 36.46 -7.99
C GLU A 570 -34.98 36.43 -6.46
N GLY A 571 -34.54 37.57 -5.92
CA GLY A 571 -34.37 37.77 -4.49
C GLY A 571 -35.68 37.96 -3.73
N HIS A 572 -35.59 37.87 -2.41
CA HIS A 572 -36.14 38.88 -1.52
C HIS A 572 -35.60 38.72 -0.10
N GLU A 573 -35.44 39.88 0.54
CA GLU A 573 -34.72 40.19 1.77
C GLU A 573 -35.44 39.78 3.07
N GLY A 574 -34.64 39.57 4.12
CA GLY A 574 -34.85 40.22 5.43
C GLY A 574 -35.46 39.41 6.58
N LEU A 575 -34.66 39.09 7.62
CA LEU A 575 -34.80 39.57 9.02
C LEU A 575 -33.81 38.87 10.00
N PRO A 576 -33.38 39.52 11.12
CA PRO A 576 -32.16 39.19 11.90
C PRO A 576 -32.45 38.55 13.30
N PRO A 577 -31.46 38.33 14.21
CA PRO A 577 -31.38 37.15 15.09
C PRO A 577 -31.91 37.35 16.53
N ALA A 578 -32.14 36.24 17.25
CA ALA A 578 -32.34 36.18 18.70
C ALA A 578 -31.54 34.97 19.25
N ALA A 579 -30.51 35.13 20.09
CA ALA A 579 -30.42 35.63 21.47
C ALA A 579 -30.32 34.46 22.46
N ALA A 580 -29.23 34.51 23.24
CA ALA A 580 -28.80 33.56 24.26
C ALA A 580 -29.69 33.56 25.51
N LEU A 581 -29.68 32.45 26.25
CA LEU A 581 -29.91 32.38 27.69
C LEU A 581 -29.28 31.08 28.22
N GLY A 582 -28.29 31.22 29.09
CA GLY A 582 -27.72 30.15 29.90
C GLY A 582 -28.13 30.33 31.36
N ASP A 583 -28.02 29.25 32.12
CA ASP A 583 -27.86 29.22 33.59
C ASP A 583 -27.31 27.81 33.92
N GLU A 584 -26.02 27.61 34.16
CA GLU A 584 -25.21 27.77 35.39
C GLU A 584 -25.40 26.70 36.48
N ARG A 585 -24.26 26.07 36.81
CA ARG A 585 -23.85 25.35 38.04
C ARG A 585 -24.20 23.88 38.24
N LEU A 586 -23.16 23.05 38.11
CA LEU A 586 -22.69 22.18 39.19
C LEU A 586 -21.19 21.92 39.03
N SER A 587 -20.42 22.53 39.93
CA SER A 587 -18.99 22.33 40.14
C SER A 587 -18.74 21.02 40.89
N VAL A 588 -17.92 20.12 40.35
CA VAL A 588 -17.24 19.06 41.11
C VAL A 588 -15.79 18.99 40.64
N SER A 589 -14.91 18.80 41.61
CA SER A 589 -13.47 18.97 41.61
C SER A 589 -12.71 18.11 40.61
N ILE A 590 -11.73 18.78 40.01
CA ILE A 590 -10.58 18.29 39.24
C ILE A 590 -9.70 17.48 40.19
N GLU A 591 -9.53 16.18 39.94
CA GLU A 591 -8.30 15.38 40.21
C GLU A 591 -8.48 13.86 40.06
N ASP A 592 -9.70 13.31 39.90
CA ASP A 592 -9.91 11.85 39.75
C ASP A 592 -10.62 11.42 38.44
N ALA A 593 -10.75 12.34 37.47
CA ALA A 593 -11.40 12.08 36.18
C ALA A 593 -10.44 11.65 35.05
N ASP A 594 -9.14 11.93 35.18
CA ASP A 594 -8.14 11.58 34.18
C ASP A 594 -7.73 10.09 34.28
N SER A 595 -7.78 9.49 35.48
CA SER A 595 -7.39 8.09 35.71
C SER A 595 -8.48 7.05 35.36
N LEU A 596 -9.69 7.49 35.00
CA LEU A 596 -10.79 6.60 34.56
C LEU A 596 -11.12 6.74 33.06
N ALA A 597 -10.67 7.82 32.41
CA ALA A 597 -10.78 7.98 30.96
C ALA A 597 -9.68 7.22 30.17
N GLU A 598 -8.62 6.78 30.85
CA GLU A 598 -7.44 6.15 30.23
C GLU A 598 -7.49 4.61 30.08
N MET A 599 -8.64 3.97 30.35
CA MET A 599 -8.85 2.54 30.04
C MET A 599 -10.18 2.20 29.33
N GLU A 600 -10.98 3.19 28.95
CA GLU A 600 -12.27 2.97 28.27
C GLU A 600 -12.53 3.87 27.05
N LEU A 601 -11.50 4.50 26.50
CA LEU A 601 -11.57 5.05 25.14
C LEU A 601 -11.25 3.94 24.14
N ILE A 602 -12.35 3.36 23.64
CA ILE A 602 -12.49 2.25 22.69
C ILE A 602 -12.35 0.84 23.27
N THR A 603 -12.89 0.57 24.46
CA THR A 603 -13.11 -0.82 24.89
C THR A 603 -14.29 -0.95 25.84
N GLU A 604 -15.52 -0.96 25.32
CA GLU A 604 -16.60 -1.79 25.90
C GLU A 604 -17.62 -2.20 24.82
N ARG A 605 -17.63 -3.50 24.53
CA ARG A 605 -18.75 -4.32 24.07
C ARG A 605 -19.94 -3.60 23.44
N ARG A 606 -19.80 -3.23 22.17
CA ARG A 606 -20.83 -3.36 21.12
C ARG A 606 -20.14 -3.09 19.77
N PRO A 607 -20.49 -3.81 18.69
CA PRO A 607 -20.03 -3.44 17.35
C PRO A 607 -20.27 -1.93 17.18
N VAL A 608 -19.31 -1.19 16.60
CA VAL A 608 -19.45 0.24 16.25
C VAL A 608 -20.89 0.45 15.84
N ARG A 609 -21.66 1.07 16.74
CA ARG A 609 -23.11 1.04 16.66
C ARG A 609 -23.45 1.61 15.26
N ASN A 610 -24.38 0.97 14.54
CA ASN A 610 -24.65 1.33 13.13
C ASN A 610 -24.93 2.83 12.95
N ASP A 611 -25.31 3.54 14.02
CA ASP A 611 -25.44 4.99 14.11
C ASP A 611 -24.10 5.75 14.03
N MET A 612 -23.00 5.32 14.68
CA MET A 612 -21.70 5.98 14.57
C MET A 612 -21.07 5.82 13.19
N ARG A 613 -21.21 4.62 12.59
CA ARG A 613 -20.86 4.40 11.18
C ARG A 613 -21.73 5.29 10.28
N ALA A 614 -23.02 5.40 10.55
CA ALA A 614 -23.92 6.29 9.81
C ALA A 614 -23.64 7.79 10.02
N ILE A 615 -23.13 8.21 11.20
CA ILE A 615 -22.73 9.59 11.48
C ILE A 615 -21.45 9.94 10.71
N ALA A 616 -20.42 9.09 10.79
CA ALA A 616 -19.20 9.25 10.00
C ALA A 616 -19.52 9.22 8.50
N MET A 617 -20.40 8.31 8.04
CA MET A 617 -20.84 8.23 6.64
C MET A 617 -21.68 9.42 6.18
N ARG A 618 -22.56 9.96 7.04
CA ARG A 618 -23.34 11.18 6.74
C ARG A 618 -22.46 12.41 6.56
N LYS A 619 -21.24 12.40 7.11
CA LYS A 619 -20.27 13.48 6.99
C LYS A 619 -19.18 13.24 5.94
N ILE A 620 -19.21 12.18 5.12
CA ILE A 620 -18.20 11.97 4.04
C ILE A 620 -18.19 13.12 3.00
N GLY A 621 -19.23 13.97 2.98
CA GLY A 621 -19.26 15.23 2.24
C GLY A 621 -18.50 16.42 2.88
N SER A 622 -17.76 16.22 3.98
CA SER A 622 -17.10 17.30 4.74
C SER A 622 -15.73 17.75 4.21
N GLY A 623 -15.28 17.19 3.08
CA GLY A 623 -14.08 17.66 2.39
C GLY A 623 -12.77 17.00 2.86
N PRO A 624 -11.61 17.56 2.46
CA PRO A 624 -10.30 17.01 2.74
C PRO A 624 -9.95 17.08 4.24
N PHE A 625 -9.09 16.18 4.69
CA PHE A 625 -8.55 16.19 6.05
C PHE A 625 -7.43 17.22 6.21
N ARG A 626 -7.33 17.85 7.40
CA ARG A 626 -6.29 18.80 7.77
C ARG A 626 -5.75 18.52 9.17
N TRP A 627 -4.42 18.42 9.32
CA TRP A 627 -3.79 18.23 10.63
C TRP A 627 -4.04 19.41 11.57
N SER A 628 -4.02 20.63 11.05
CA SER A 628 -4.26 21.88 11.79
C SER A 628 -5.67 21.99 12.40
N GLU A 629 -6.63 21.17 11.96
CA GLU A 629 -7.99 21.13 12.49
C GLU A 629 -8.16 20.10 13.62
N MET A 630 -7.17 19.24 13.86
CA MET A 630 -7.18 18.26 14.95
C MET A 630 -6.59 18.84 16.24
N SER A 631 -7.20 18.56 17.39
CA SER A 631 -6.56 18.92 18.65
C SER A 631 -5.32 18.03 18.91
N PRO A 632 -4.33 18.50 19.70
CA PRO A 632 -3.12 17.71 20.00
C PRO A 632 -3.42 16.35 20.65
N VAL A 633 -4.50 16.26 21.43
CA VAL A 633 -4.94 15.01 22.08
C VAL A 633 -5.52 14.02 21.06
N GLU A 634 -6.34 14.52 20.11
CA GLU A 634 -6.97 13.71 19.07
C GLU A 634 -5.99 13.31 17.94
N ALA A 635 -4.93 14.11 17.74
CA ALA A 635 -3.88 13.82 16.77
C ALA A 635 -3.09 12.54 17.12
N GLY A 636 -2.88 12.27 18.42
CA GLY A 636 -2.43 10.98 18.97
C GLY A 636 -1.08 10.41 18.49
N GLY A 637 -0.37 11.08 17.57
CA GLY A 637 0.85 10.57 16.95
C GLY A 637 1.62 11.63 16.16
N GLY A 638 2.84 11.27 15.72
CA GLY A 638 3.67 12.14 14.89
C GLY A 638 3.14 12.26 13.45
N HIS A 639 3.49 13.35 12.79
CA HIS A 639 3.12 13.63 11.40
C HIS A 639 4.24 14.39 10.65
N GLU A 640 5.50 14.16 11.05
CA GLU A 640 6.68 14.70 10.38
C GLU A 640 6.69 14.32 8.90
N GLY A 641 6.98 15.30 8.04
CA GLY A 641 6.97 15.13 6.59
C GLY A 641 5.58 15.00 5.95
N HIS A 642 4.48 15.12 6.71
CA HIS A 642 3.15 15.21 6.12
C HIS A 642 2.87 16.62 5.58
N PRO A 643 2.05 16.73 4.51
CA PRO A 643 1.32 17.97 4.23
C PRO A 643 0.29 18.23 5.33
N ASP A 644 -0.05 19.50 5.58
CA ASP A 644 -1.14 19.83 6.51
C ASP A 644 -2.49 19.32 5.99
N GLU A 645 -2.81 19.66 4.73
CA GLU A 645 -4.05 19.29 4.05
C GLU A 645 -3.85 18.10 3.08
N PHE A 646 -4.72 17.10 3.16
CA PHE A 646 -4.75 15.94 2.26
C PHE A 646 -5.86 16.08 1.23
N ASN A 647 -5.62 16.90 0.20
CA ASN A 647 -6.55 17.14 -0.91
C ASN A 647 -5.94 16.76 -2.28
N PHE A 648 -5.53 15.51 -2.43
CA PHE A 648 -4.83 15.05 -3.63
C PHE A 648 -5.76 14.41 -4.67
N ASP A 649 -5.52 14.73 -5.94
CA ASP A 649 -6.14 14.05 -7.07
C ASP A 649 -5.55 12.66 -7.30
N LYS A 650 -6.17 11.89 -8.22
CA LYS A 650 -5.65 10.58 -8.61
C LYS A 650 -4.27 10.69 -9.24
N VAL A 651 -3.37 9.79 -8.88
CA VAL A 651 -2.03 9.70 -9.46
C VAL A 651 -1.76 8.30 -10.00
N SER A 652 -1.10 8.27 -11.16
CA SER A 652 -0.46 7.06 -11.70
C SER A 652 1.06 7.27 -11.66
N PRO A 653 1.84 6.28 -11.19
CA PRO A 653 3.27 6.43 -11.08
C PRO A 653 3.91 6.58 -12.46
N LYS A 654 4.94 7.41 -12.55
CA LYS A 654 5.76 7.56 -13.75
C LYS A 654 7.10 6.87 -13.50
N TRP A 655 7.18 5.61 -13.89
CA TRP A 655 8.40 4.82 -13.78
C TRP A 655 9.49 5.35 -14.72
N ALA A 656 10.73 5.30 -14.25
CA ALA A 656 11.91 5.77 -14.97
C ALA A 656 12.27 4.87 -16.16
N TRP A 657 11.96 3.56 -16.13
CA TRP A 657 12.30 2.60 -17.20
C TRP A 657 11.28 1.48 -17.50
#